data_AF-A0A7K2X849-F1
#
_entry.id   AF-A0A7K2X849-F1
#
_cell.length_a   1.000
_cell.length_b   1.000
_cell.length_c   1.000
_cell.angle_alpha   90.00
_cell.angle_beta   90.00
_cell.angle_gamma   90.00
#
_symmetry.space_group_name_H-M   'P 1'
#
loop_
_entity.id
_entity.type
_entity.pdbx_description
1 polymer ?
#
loop_
_entity_poly.entity_id
_entity_poly.type
_entity_poly.pdbx_seq_one_letter_code
_entity_poly.pdbx_strand_id
1 'polypeptide(L)'
;MERVPALDEPLKKSLGPATAKVMAEALDLHTVGDLLHHYPRRYAERGELTTLSDLPLDEHVTVVAQVADARVLTFNGSKGRGQRLEVTITDGSGRVQLVFFGKGVHKPHKDLLPGTRAMFAGKVSLFNRRLQLAHPSYELLRGDREEAVDVWAGALIPIYPATTKLESWKIAKAVDAVLPSVTDAVDPLPDALREGRGLAELPDALRMIHRPRTQADIAAARDRLKWDEAFVLQVALARRRHADTQLPAVPRRPAPEGILDAFDAKLPFTLTDGQRKVSKEIFDDLATDHPMHRLLQGEVGSGKTMVALRAMLAVVDSGGQAAMLAPTEVLAQQHHRSVTEMMGELAEGGMLGGADRATKVVLLTGSMGVAARRQALLDLVTGEAGVVIGTHALIEDKVQFHDLGLVVVDEQHRFGVEQRDALRGKGKQPPHLLVMTATPIPRTVAMTVFGDLETSVLDQLPAGRSPIASHVVPAADKPHFLARAWERVREEVENGHQAYVVCPRIGDEEDRKKKSGASAEDEAEKRPPLAVLDVAEKLRTGPLTGLRIAVLHGRMHPDDKDDVMRRFAAGDLDVLVATTVIEVGVNVPNATAMVIMDADRFGVSQLHQLRGRVGRGSAPGLCLLVTEMPEASPARQRLGAVASTLDGFEL
;
A
#
# COMPACT_ATOMS: atom_id res chain seq x y z
N MET A 1 -7.31 -28.43 32.32
CA MET A 1 -8.27 -27.38 32.74
C MET A 1 -8.27 -26.37 31.62
N GLU A 2 -9.23 -26.48 30.70
CA GLU A 2 -9.34 -25.59 29.53
C GLU A 2 -9.60 -24.18 30.07
N ARG A 3 -8.57 -23.34 30.06
CA ARG A 3 -8.73 -21.91 30.30
C ARG A 3 -9.52 -21.39 29.10
N VAL A 4 -10.81 -21.13 29.29
CA VAL A 4 -11.56 -20.30 28.34
C VAL A 4 -10.84 -18.96 28.33
N PRO A 5 -10.24 -18.52 27.21
CA PRO A 5 -9.56 -17.24 27.19
C PRO A 5 -10.60 -16.19 27.55
N ALA A 6 -10.39 -15.44 28.64
CA ALA A 6 -11.35 -14.44 29.10
C ALA A 6 -11.66 -13.38 28.02
N LEU A 7 -10.79 -13.28 27.02
CA LEU A 7 -10.93 -12.44 25.84
C LEU A 7 -11.91 -13.02 24.79
N ASP A 8 -12.09 -14.34 24.70
CA ASP A 8 -12.98 -14.95 23.70
C ASP A 8 -14.46 -14.96 24.15
N GLU A 9 -14.75 -14.48 25.36
CA GLU A 9 -16.11 -14.45 25.88
C GLU A 9 -16.99 -13.48 25.04
N PRO A 10 -18.16 -13.93 24.56
CA PRO A 10 -19.05 -13.06 23.79
C PRO A 10 -19.59 -11.87 24.62
N LEU A 11 -19.57 -10.67 24.05
CA LEU A 11 -20.06 -9.45 24.71
C LEU A 11 -21.52 -9.54 25.16
N LYS A 12 -22.32 -10.39 24.52
CA LYS A 12 -23.73 -10.64 24.90
C LYS A 12 -23.85 -11.12 26.35
N LYS A 13 -22.87 -11.87 26.84
CA LYS A 13 -22.85 -12.42 28.21
C LYS A 13 -22.44 -11.37 29.23
N SER A 14 -21.47 -10.52 28.91
CA SER A 14 -20.89 -9.54 29.84
C SER A 14 -21.63 -8.19 29.86
N LEU A 15 -22.17 -7.73 28.73
CA LEU A 15 -22.81 -6.40 28.59
C LEU A 15 -24.31 -6.45 28.28
N GLY A 16 -24.86 -7.65 28.10
CA GLY A 16 -26.24 -7.89 27.69
C GLY A 16 -26.47 -7.77 26.17
N PRO A 17 -27.57 -8.38 25.66
CA PRO A 17 -27.77 -8.59 24.23
C PRO A 17 -28.00 -7.29 23.44
N ALA A 18 -28.60 -6.26 24.04
CA ALA A 18 -28.89 -5.00 23.38
C ALA A 18 -27.61 -4.19 23.10
N THR A 19 -26.74 -4.03 24.09
CA THR A 19 -25.47 -3.31 23.96
C THR A 19 -24.52 -4.05 23.01
N ALA A 20 -24.40 -5.37 23.17
CA ALA A 20 -23.55 -6.19 22.31
C ALA A 20 -23.98 -6.14 20.83
N LYS A 21 -25.29 -6.12 20.55
CA LYS A 21 -25.80 -5.99 19.17
C LYS A 21 -25.38 -4.67 18.52
N VAL A 22 -25.46 -3.56 19.25
CA VAL A 22 -25.07 -2.24 18.71
C VAL A 22 -23.56 -2.17 18.49
N MET A 23 -22.76 -2.76 19.38
CA MET A 23 -21.30 -2.83 19.23
C MET A 23 -20.88 -3.66 18.01
N ALA A 24 -21.51 -4.82 17.81
CA ALA A 24 -21.27 -5.64 16.62
C ALA A 24 -21.66 -4.92 15.31
N GLU A 25 -22.84 -4.27 15.27
CA GLU A 25 -23.31 -3.59 14.04
C GLU A 25 -22.53 -2.31 13.70
N ALA A 26 -22.05 -1.57 14.70
CA ALA A 26 -21.46 -0.25 14.50
C ALA A 26 -19.93 -0.25 14.49
N LEU A 27 -19.29 -1.18 15.20
CA LEU A 27 -17.84 -1.23 15.40
C LEU A 27 -17.24 -2.61 15.13
N ASP A 28 -18.04 -3.60 14.72
CA ASP A 28 -17.62 -4.99 14.49
C ASP A 28 -16.97 -5.66 15.72
N LEU A 29 -17.42 -5.30 16.92
CA LEU A 29 -16.93 -5.88 18.18
C LEU A 29 -17.87 -6.98 18.68
N HIS A 30 -17.37 -8.20 18.85
CA HIS A 30 -18.18 -9.37 19.21
C HIS A 30 -17.79 -9.99 20.56
N THR A 31 -16.52 -9.90 20.94
CA THR A 31 -15.93 -10.52 22.13
C THR A 31 -15.39 -9.50 23.14
N VAL A 32 -15.13 -9.94 24.37
CA VAL A 32 -14.44 -9.13 25.40
C VAL A 32 -13.08 -8.66 24.91
N GLY A 33 -12.36 -9.52 24.19
CA GLY A 33 -11.09 -9.22 23.53
C GLY A 33 -11.21 -8.09 22.52
N ASP A 34 -12.20 -8.14 21.64
CA ASP A 34 -12.42 -7.09 20.64
C ASP A 34 -12.62 -5.72 21.32
N LEU A 35 -13.41 -5.68 22.40
CA LEU A 35 -13.68 -4.45 23.13
C LEU A 35 -12.44 -3.89 23.86
N LEU A 36 -11.58 -4.76 24.40
CA LEU A 36 -10.34 -4.37 25.06
C LEU A 36 -9.22 -4.02 24.07
N HIS A 37 -9.30 -4.48 22.83
CA HIS A 37 -8.40 -4.04 21.76
C HIS A 37 -8.91 -2.79 21.04
N HIS A 38 -10.12 -2.31 21.36
CA HIS A 38 -10.65 -1.02 20.91
C HIS A 38 -10.04 0.13 21.73
N TYR A 39 -8.78 0.45 21.45
CA TYR A 39 -8.00 1.38 22.24
C TYR A 39 -8.48 2.85 22.15
N PRO A 40 -8.26 3.67 23.20
CA PRO A 40 -8.50 5.10 23.14
C PRO A 40 -7.65 5.79 22.07
N ARG A 41 -8.26 6.65 21.26
CA ARG A 41 -7.57 7.47 20.24
C ARG A 41 -6.70 8.55 20.90
N ARG A 42 -7.20 9.14 21.99
CA ARG A 42 -6.52 10.17 22.78
C ARG A 42 -6.94 10.10 24.24
N TYR A 43 -6.21 10.79 25.09
CA TYR A 43 -6.50 10.95 26.51
C TYR A 43 -6.64 12.44 26.79
N ALA A 44 -7.70 12.84 27.48
CA ALA A 44 -7.86 14.21 27.94
C ALA A 44 -7.53 14.30 29.43
N GLU A 45 -6.72 15.27 29.82
CA GLU A 45 -6.54 15.57 31.23
C GLU A 45 -7.82 16.18 31.81
N ARG A 46 -8.15 15.83 33.06
CA ARG A 46 -9.33 16.36 33.75
C ARG A 46 -9.14 17.85 34.05
N GLY A 47 -9.39 18.70 33.05
CA GLY A 47 -9.16 20.14 33.11
C GLY A 47 -8.79 20.77 31.76
N GLU A 48 -8.28 19.97 30.82
CA GLU A 48 -7.91 20.41 29.48
C GLU A 48 -9.13 20.43 28.55
N LEU A 49 -9.27 21.49 27.75
CA LEU A 49 -10.35 21.66 26.79
C LEU A 49 -9.85 21.28 25.40
N THR A 50 -10.68 20.61 24.60
CA THR A 50 -10.32 20.28 23.22
C THR A 50 -10.28 21.54 22.37
N THR A 51 -9.21 21.75 21.59
CA THR A 51 -9.15 22.83 20.61
C THR A 51 -10.31 22.74 19.63
N LEU A 52 -11.24 23.69 19.69
CA LEU A 52 -12.47 23.70 18.90
C LEU A 52 -12.30 24.32 17.51
N SER A 53 -11.19 25.02 17.26
CA SER A 53 -10.90 25.70 15.99
C SER A 53 -10.61 24.73 14.83
N ASP A 54 -10.10 23.54 15.14
CA ASP A 54 -9.61 22.57 14.14
C ASP A 54 -10.56 21.37 13.97
N LEU A 55 -11.84 21.52 14.33
CA LEU A 55 -12.80 20.42 14.20
C LEU A 55 -13.10 20.12 12.73
N PRO A 56 -12.93 18.86 12.28
CA PRO A 56 -13.23 18.47 10.90
C PRO A 56 -14.74 18.59 10.63
N LEU A 57 -15.09 19.18 9.48
CA LEU A 57 -16.47 19.32 9.03
C LEU A 57 -17.05 17.95 8.64
N ASP A 58 -18.34 17.78 8.90
CA ASP A 58 -19.13 16.58 8.59
C ASP A 58 -18.71 15.29 9.33
N GLU A 59 -17.77 15.38 10.27
CA GLU A 59 -17.34 14.24 11.08
C GLU A 59 -18.06 14.16 12.44
N HIS A 60 -18.17 12.94 12.98
CA HIS A 60 -18.65 12.72 14.34
C HIS A 60 -17.49 12.83 15.33
N VAL A 61 -17.52 13.85 16.19
CA VAL A 61 -16.43 14.16 17.12
C VAL A 61 -16.89 14.09 18.56
N THR A 62 -15.97 13.76 19.47
CA THR A 62 -16.16 13.89 20.92
C THR A 62 -15.20 14.96 21.45
N VAL A 63 -15.74 16.04 22.00
CA VAL A 63 -14.99 17.20 22.51
C VAL A 63 -15.24 17.39 24.00
N VAL A 64 -14.21 17.82 24.72
CA VAL A 64 -14.30 18.28 26.12
C VAL A 64 -14.33 19.80 26.09
N ALA A 65 -15.41 20.42 26.56
CA ALA A 65 -15.58 21.87 26.51
C ALA A 65 -16.34 22.41 27.73
N GLN A 66 -16.25 23.71 27.95
CA GLN A 66 -17.03 24.42 28.96
C GLN A 66 -18.19 25.17 28.32
N VAL A 67 -19.36 25.15 28.95
CA VAL A 67 -20.51 25.94 28.52
C VAL A 67 -20.25 27.43 28.81
N ALA A 68 -20.24 28.26 27.78
CA ALA A 68 -20.09 29.70 27.88
C ALA A 68 -21.44 30.41 28.08
N ASP A 69 -22.46 29.97 27.33
CA ASP A 69 -23.79 30.58 27.35
C ASP A 69 -24.84 29.55 26.92
N ALA A 70 -26.07 29.66 27.42
CA ALA A 70 -27.19 28.78 27.08
C ALA A 70 -28.48 29.60 26.96
N ARG A 71 -29.11 29.59 25.78
CA ARG A 71 -30.30 30.39 25.48
C ARG A 71 -31.40 29.54 24.86
N VAL A 72 -32.61 29.68 25.39
CA VAL A 72 -33.82 29.10 24.79
C VAL A 72 -34.46 30.13 23.88
N LEU A 73 -34.55 29.81 22.60
CA LEU A 73 -35.26 30.58 21.59
C LEU A 73 -36.59 29.90 21.29
N THR A 74 -37.67 30.66 21.35
CA THR A 74 -39.01 30.22 20.91
C THR A 74 -39.28 30.76 19.51
N PHE A 75 -39.74 29.91 18.60
CA PHE A 75 -40.15 30.33 17.26
C PHE A 75 -41.59 29.89 16.97
N ASN A 76 -42.32 30.74 16.24
CA ASN A 76 -43.67 30.46 15.79
C ASN A 76 -43.61 30.03 14.32
N GLY A 77 -43.88 28.75 14.05
CA GLY A 77 -43.91 28.20 12.69
C GLY A 77 -45.31 27.69 12.29
N SER A 78 -45.47 27.30 11.03
CA SER A 78 -46.74 26.84 10.44
C SER A 78 -47.38 25.61 11.13
N LYS A 79 -46.61 24.84 11.91
CA LYS A 79 -47.07 23.67 12.70
C LYS A 79 -47.11 23.90 14.24
N GLY A 80 -46.96 25.14 14.73
CA GLY A 80 -47.08 25.49 16.17
C GLY A 80 -45.87 26.21 16.80
N ARG A 81 -45.91 26.40 18.13
CA ARG A 81 -44.80 26.97 18.94
C ARG A 81 -43.68 25.93 19.09
N GLY A 82 -42.54 26.18 18.46
CA GLY A 82 -41.31 25.39 18.61
C GLY A 82 -40.35 26.02 19.64
N GLN A 83 -39.61 25.17 20.34
CA GLN A 83 -38.49 25.60 21.20
C GLN A 83 -37.17 25.08 20.61
N ARG A 84 -36.15 25.93 20.61
CA ARG A 84 -34.77 25.62 20.26
C ARG A 84 -33.87 26.09 21.39
N LEU A 85 -33.01 25.21 21.91
CA LEU A 85 -31.95 25.58 22.84
C LEU A 85 -30.64 25.71 22.08
N GLU A 86 -30.01 26.86 22.21
CA GLU A 86 -28.67 27.11 21.71
C GLU A 86 -27.71 27.20 22.89
N VAL A 87 -26.76 26.29 22.97
CA VAL A 87 -25.71 26.30 23.99
C VAL A 87 -24.38 26.60 23.30
N THR A 88 -23.72 27.68 23.66
CA THR A 88 -22.37 27.98 23.15
C THR A 88 -21.34 27.33 24.07
N ILE A 89 -20.51 26.46 23.53
CA ILE A 89 -19.36 25.89 24.22
C ILE A 89 -18.06 26.58 23.80
N THR A 90 -17.10 26.62 24.70
CA THR A 90 -15.77 27.20 24.47
C THR A 90 -14.68 26.37 25.14
N ASP A 91 -13.51 26.41 24.53
CA ASP A 91 -12.22 25.90 25.02
C ASP A 91 -11.27 27.03 25.49
N GLY A 92 -11.72 28.29 25.43
CA GLY A 92 -10.91 29.49 25.69
C GLY A 92 -10.35 30.16 24.42
N SER A 93 -10.17 29.43 23.32
CA SER A 93 -9.65 29.93 22.04
C SER A 93 -10.69 30.04 20.91
N GLY A 94 -11.71 29.20 20.96
CA GLY A 94 -12.76 29.04 19.95
C GLY A 94 -14.14 28.84 20.58
N ARG A 95 -15.17 28.88 19.73
CA ARG A 95 -16.57 28.70 20.14
C ARG A 95 -17.32 27.84 19.15
N VAL A 96 -18.10 26.89 19.66
CA VAL A 96 -18.97 26.01 18.86
C VAL A 96 -20.38 26.05 19.43
N GLN A 97 -21.38 26.04 18.56
CA GLN A 97 -22.78 26.12 18.96
C GLN A 97 -23.43 24.73 19.02
N LEU A 98 -23.96 24.34 20.16
CA LEU A 98 -24.81 23.16 20.30
C LEU A 98 -26.25 23.57 20.08
N VAL A 99 -27.00 22.80 19.30
CA VAL A 99 -28.39 23.10 18.97
C VAL A 99 -29.28 21.92 19.31
N PHE A 100 -30.30 22.16 20.13
CA PHE A 100 -31.33 21.18 20.47
C PHE A 100 -32.71 21.71 20.07
N PHE A 101 -33.55 20.87 19.46
CA PHE A 101 -34.91 21.23 19.04
C PHE A 101 -36.00 20.44 19.80
N GLY A 102 -37.19 21.02 19.93
CA GLY A 102 -38.41 20.34 20.37
C GLY A 102 -38.40 19.84 21.82
N LYS A 103 -39.00 18.67 22.07
CA LYS A 103 -39.09 18.06 23.42
C LYS A 103 -37.72 17.71 24.03
N GLY A 104 -36.67 17.68 23.21
CA GLY A 104 -35.29 17.41 23.64
C GLY A 104 -34.59 18.57 24.37
N VAL A 105 -35.24 19.73 24.50
CA VAL A 105 -34.68 20.94 25.13
C VAL A 105 -34.66 20.89 26.67
N HIS A 106 -35.61 20.20 27.30
CA HIS A 106 -35.84 20.31 28.75
C HIS A 106 -34.68 19.81 29.62
N LYS A 107 -34.04 18.71 29.24
CA LYS A 107 -32.93 18.12 30.01
C LYS A 107 -31.61 18.89 29.81
N PRO A 108 -31.16 19.17 28.56
CA PRO A 108 -29.97 19.98 28.34
C PRO A 108 -30.08 21.40 28.92
N HIS A 109 -31.27 22.02 28.93
CA HIS A 109 -31.46 23.34 29.54
C HIS A 109 -31.22 23.35 31.06
N LYS A 110 -31.46 22.23 31.75
CA LYS A 110 -31.18 22.08 33.19
C LYS A 110 -29.72 21.73 33.46
N ASP A 111 -29.14 20.88 32.62
CA ASP A 111 -27.82 20.29 32.84
C ASP A 111 -26.68 21.18 32.31
N LEU A 112 -26.90 21.92 31.23
CA LEU A 112 -25.89 22.72 30.53
C LEU A 112 -25.98 24.22 30.87
N LEU A 113 -25.79 24.53 32.15
CA LEU A 113 -25.68 25.90 32.63
C LEU A 113 -24.29 26.49 32.31
N PRO A 114 -24.16 27.83 32.16
CA PRO A 114 -22.86 28.48 32.02
C PRO A 114 -21.90 28.08 33.14
N GLY A 115 -20.66 27.75 32.77
CA GLY A 115 -19.65 27.23 33.71
C GLY A 115 -19.57 25.70 33.79
N THR A 116 -20.59 24.98 33.33
CA THR A 116 -20.59 23.51 33.33
C THR A 116 -19.56 22.97 32.35
N ARG A 117 -18.74 22.01 32.80
CA ARG A 117 -17.84 21.23 31.96
C ARG A 117 -18.47 19.90 31.59
N ALA A 118 -18.44 19.55 30.30
CA ALA A 118 -19.01 18.31 29.82
C ALA A 118 -18.22 17.77 28.62
N MET A 119 -18.39 16.48 28.36
CA MET A 119 -18.05 15.87 27.09
C MET A 119 -19.26 16.01 26.16
N PHE A 120 -19.03 16.42 24.91
CA PHE A 120 -20.05 16.56 23.89
C PHE A 120 -19.68 15.69 22.69
N ALA A 121 -20.60 14.84 22.24
CA ALA A 121 -20.43 13.99 21.06
C ALA A 121 -21.50 14.30 20.01
N GLY A 122 -21.10 14.57 18.78
CA GLY A 122 -22.04 14.93 17.72
C GLY A 122 -21.36 15.13 16.37
N LYS A 123 -22.19 15.25 15.32
CA LYS A 123 -21.73 15.57 13.97
C LYS A 123 -21.45 17.07 13.85
N VAL A 124 -20.25 17.43 13.42
CA VAL A 124 -19.86 18.83 13.16
C VAL A 124 -20.50 19.29 11.86
N SER A 125 -21.23 20.39 11.91
CA SER A 125 -21.85 21.01 10.73
C SER A 125 -21.60 22.50 10.71
N LEU A 126 -21.64 23.09 9.52
CA LEU A 126 -21.52 24.54 9.34
C LEU A 126 -22.88 25.14 9.05
N PHE A 127 -23.33 26.08 9.88
CA PHE A 127 -24.57 26.81 9.65
C PHE A 127 -24.35 28.30 9.90
N ASN A 128 -24.76 29.15 8.96
CA ASN A 128 -24.47 30.60 9.00
C ASN A 128 -23.00 30.94 9.27
N ARG A 129 -22.08 30.20 8.63
CA ARG A 129 -20.62 30.34 8.80
C ARG A 129 -20.12 30.11 10.23
N ARG A 130 -20.89 29.40 11.07
CA ARG A 130 -20.52 29.00 12.43
C ARG A 130 -20.54 27.49 12.55
N LEU A 131 -19.54 26.94 13.24
CA LEU A 131 -19.49 25.53 13.60
C LEU A 131 -20.59 25.24 14.62
N GLN A 132 -21.37 24.21 14.33
CA GLN A 132 -22.43 23.75 15.23
C GLN A 132 -22.48 22.21 15.32
N LEU A 133 -22.90 21.73 16.49
CA LEU A 133 -23.25 20.34 16.73
C LEU A 133 -24.78 20.28 16.89
N ALA A 134 -25.46 19.64 15.95
CA ALA A 134 -26.91 19.46 16.02
C ALA A 134 -27.26 18.21 16.84
N HIS A 135 -28.11 18.38 17.86
CA HIS A 135 -28.52 17.33 18.80
C HIS A 135 -27.36 16.48 19.35
N PRO A 136 -26.30 17.09 19.92
CA PRO A 136 -25.20 16.33 20.46
C PRO A 136 -25.62 15.59 21.73
N SER A 137 -25.11 14.37 21.88
CA SER A 137 -25.11 13.68 23.15
C SER A 137 -24.08 14.34 24.08
N TYR A 138 -24.33 14.34 25.40
CA TYR A 138 -23.38 14.88 26.37
C TYR A 138 -23.32 14.05 27.65
N GLU A 139 -22.14 14.06 28.29
CA GLU A 139 -21.90 13.51 29.63
C GLU A 139 -21.27 14.59 30.50
N LEU A 140 -21.89 14.88 31.65
CA LEU A 140 -21.39 15.90 32.58
C LEU A 140 -20.11 15.42 33.27
N LEU A 141 -19.06 16.23 33.21
CA LEU A 141 -17.84 16.01 33.96
C LEU A 141 -18.03 16.60 35.36
N ARG A 142 -18.75 15.88 36.22
CA ARG A 142 -18.94 16.33 37.61
C ARG A 142 -17.57 16.40 38.31
N GLY A 143 -17.22 17.58 38.78
CA GLY A 143 -16.25 17.73 39.86
C GLY A 143 -17.05 17.53 41.15
N ASP A 144 -17.03 16.33 41.70
CA ASP A 144 -17.75 16.10 42.95
C ASP A 144 -17.07 16.89 44.07
N ARG A 145 -17.92 17.65 44.76
CA ARG A 145 -17.64 18.20 46.07
C ARG A 145 -17.32 17.01 47.01
N GLU A 146 -16.14 17.06 47.59
CA GLU A 146 -15.78 16.61 48.95
C GLU A 146 -15.64 15.13 49.38
N GLU A 147 -15.79 14.07 48.56
CA GLU A 147 -15.60 12.68 49.11
C GLU A 147 -14.65 11.70 48.38
N ALA A 148 -13.77 12.13 47.47
CA ALA A 148 -12.70 11.24 46.95
C ALA A 148 -11.44 12.02 46.51
N VAL A 149 -10.88 12.82 47.40
CA VAL A 149 -9.83 13.80 47.05
C VAL A 149 -8.48 13.16 46.69
N ASP A 150 -8.18 11.91 47.08
CA ASP A 150 -6.84 11.34 46.83
C ASP A 150 -6.74 10.33 45.66
N VAL A 151 -7.83 9.87 45.05
CA VAL A 151 -7.77 8.83 43.98
C VAL A 151 -8.15 9.37 42.59
N TRP A 152 -8.77 10.55 42.50
CA TRP A 152 -9.41 11.05 41.27
C TRP A 152 -8.88 12.38 40.74
N ALA A 153 -7.92 12.99 41.43
CA ALA A 153 -7.20 14.17 40.98
C ALA A 153 -6.07 13.75 40.03
N GLY A 154 -6.19 14.08 38.73
CA GLY A 154 -5.20 13.76 37.70
C GLY A 154 -5.57 12.59 36.76
N ALA A 155 -6.74 11.98 36.92
CA ALA A 155 -7.17 10.87 36.07
C ALA A 155 -7.34 11.30 34.60
N LEU A 156 -6.53 10.71 33.72
CA LEU A 156 -6.62 10.83 32.28
C LEU A 156 -7.91 10.17 31.78
N ILE A 157 -8.70 10.90 31.00
CA ILE A 157 -9.98 10.43 30.47
C ILE A 157 -9.74 9.83 29.08
N PRO A 158 -9.92 8.51 28.89
CA PRO A 158 -9.79 7.88 27.57
C PRO A 158 -10.93 8.32 26.64
N ILE A 159 -10.56 8.76 25.44
CA ILE A 159 -11.49 9.11 24.36
C ILE A 159 -11.37 8.08 23.26
N TYR A 160 -12.42 7.27 23.10
CA TYR A 160 -12.50 6.17 22.14
C TYR A 160 -13.00 6.65 20.78
N PRO A 161 -12.64 5.94 19.69
CA PRO A 161 -13.34 6.07 18.42
C PRO A 161 -14.83 5.80 18.61
N ALA A 162 -15.66 6.82 18.42
CA ALA A 162 -17.10 6.81 18.64
C ALA A 162 -17.86 6.78 17.31
N THR A 163 -19.10 6.29 17.32
CA THR A 163 -20.03 6.35 16.18
C THR A 163 -21.31 7.07 16.58
N THR A 164 -22.15 7.42 15.61
CA THR A 164 -23.47 8.04 15.85
C THR A 164 -24.34 7.24 16.83
N LYS A 165 -24.15 5.91 16.90
CA LYS A 165 -24.92 5.02 17.80
C LYS A 165 -24.22 4.75 19.14
N LEU A 166 -22.89 4.93 19.23
CA LEU A 166 -22.07 4.61 20.40
C LEU A 166 -21.09 5.73 20.72
N GLU A 167 -21.41 6.48 21.77
CA GLU A 167 -20.57 7.55 22.26
C GLU A 167 -19.40 7.04 23.11
N SER A 168 -18.30 7.80 23.14
CA SER A 168 -17.05 7.41 23.82
C SER A 168 -17.22 7.00 25.28
N TRP A 169 -18.11 7.66 26.05
CA TRP A 169 -18.32 7.30 27.46
C TRP A 169 -19.16 6.02 27.64
N LYS A 170 -20.01 5.65 26.66
CA LYS A 170 -20.70 4.35 26.69
C LYS A 170 -19.71 3.22 26.43
N ILE A 171 -18.78 3.45 25.49
CA ILE A 171 -17.65 2.53 25.25
C ILE A 171 -16.80 2.42 26.52
N ALA A 172 -16.44 3.54 27.15
CA ALA A 172 -15.68 3.53 28.40
C ALA A 172 -16.39 2.73 29.51
N LYS A 173 -17.70 2.94 29.71
CA LYS A 173 -18.51 2.18 30.69
C LYS A 173 -18.55 0.67 30.37
N ALA A 174 -18.61 0.32 29.10
CA ALA A 174 -18.59 -1.07 28.67
C ALA A 174 -17.21 -1.71 28.92
N VAL A 175 -16.13 -1.00 28.58
CA VAL A 175 -14.76 -1.41 28.91
C VAL A 175 -14.62 -1.62 30.42
N ASP A 176 -15.11 -0.70 31.24
CA ASP A 176 -15.04 -0.81 32.71
C ASP A 176 -15.75 -2.05 33.26
N ALA A 177 -16.85 -2.45 32.63
CA ALA A 177 -17.60 -3.63 33.04
C ALA A 177 -16.83 -4.93 32.76
N VAL A 178 -15.98 -4.95 31.73
CA VAL A 178 -15.20 -6.14 31.33
C VAL A 178 -13.75 -6.09 31.79
N LEU A 179 -13.20 -4.93 32.11
CA LEU A 179 -11.79 -4.78 32.50
C LEU A 179 -11.36 -5.67 33.68
N PRO A 180 -12.20 -5.96 34.70
CA PRO A 180 -11.84 -6.91 35.76
C PRO A 180 -11.62 -8.36 35.29
N SER A 181 -12.26 -8.80 34.20
CA SER A 181 -12.10 -10.17 33.68
C SER A 181 -10.79 -10.38 32.93
N VAL A 182 -10.02 -9.30 32.70
CA VAL A 182 -8.72 -9.35 32.02
C VAL A 182 -7.65 -10.10 32.80
N THR A 183 -7.80 -10.22 34.13
CA THR A 183 -6.83 -10.92 34.99
C THR A 183 -6.59 -12.38 34.56
N ASP A 184 -7.55 -13.00 33.88
CA ASP A 184 -7.47 -14.37 33.37
C ASP A 184 -6.98 -14.45 31.92
N ALA A 185 -6.53 -13.34 31.32
CA ALA A 185 -6.02 -13.31 29.95
C ALA A 185 -4.69 -14.06 29.86
N VAL A 186 -4.54 -14.87 28.81
CA VAL A 186 -3.29 -15.55 28.50
C VAL A 186 -2.35 -14.56 27.82
N ASP A 187 -1.19 -14.33 28.41
CA ASP A 187 -0.16 -13.50 27.80
C ASP A 187 0.46 -14.25 26.59
N PRO A 188 0.43 -13.67 25.37
CA PRO A 188 1.03 -14.30 24.19
C PRO A 188 2.56 -14.25 24.20
N LEU A 189 3.19 -13.39 25.01
CA LEU A 189 4.65 -13.32 25.13
C LEU A 189 5.16 -14.36 26.15
N PRO A 190 6.21 -15.13 25.81
CA PRO A 190 6.90 -15.97 26.79
C PRO A 190 7.51 -15.14 27.92
N ASP A 191 7.47 -15.67 29.15
CA ASP A 191 8.00 -14.99 30.35
C ASP A 191 9.44 -14.51 30.18
N ALA A 192 10.30 -15.33 29.58
CA ALA A 192 11.70 -14.97 29.33
C ALA A 192 11.87 -13.73 28.44
N LEU A 193 10.99 -13.54 27.44
CA LEU A 193 11.04 -12.38 26.55
C LEU A 193 10.50 -11.12 27.26
N ARG A 194 9.41 -11.29 28.03
CA ARG A 194 8.78 -10.23 28.80
C ARG A 194 9.73 -9.69 29.87
N GLU A 195 10.28 -10.56 30.71
CA GLU A 195 11.19 -10.21 31.79
C GLU A 195 12.51 -9.63 31.28
N GLY A 196 13.10 -10.24 30.24
CA GLY A 196 14.36 -9.77 29.65
C GLY A 196 14.28 -8.37 29.02
N ARG A 197 13.07 -7.90 28.69
CA ARG A 197 12.83 -6.56 28.14
C ARG A 197 12.15 -5.60 29.13
N GLY A 198 11.86 -6.04 30.35
CA GLY A 198 11.16 -5.23 31.35
C GLY A 198 9.74 -4.84 30.94
N LEU A 199 9.07 -5.69 30.16
CA LEU A 199 7.72 -5.46 29.65
C LEU A 199 6.67 -5.82 30.70
N ALA A 200 5.60 -5.02 30.79
CA ALA A 200 4.46 -5.30 31.67
C ALA A 200 3.71 -6.59 31.26
N GLU A 201 2.94 -7.18 32.16
CA GLU A 201 2.04 -8.28 31.80
C GLU A 201 0.85 -7.76 30.96
N LEU A 202 0.29 -8.60 30.09
CA LEU A 202 -0.86 -8.22 29.26
C LEU A 202 -2.03 -7.61 30.07
N PRO A 203 -2.45 -8.18 31.22
CA PRO A 203 -3.53 -7.59 32.00
C PRO A 203 -3.24 -6.18 32.50
N ASP A 204 -2.01 -5.93 32.93
CA ASP A 204 -1.58 -4.61 33.37
C ASP A 204 -1.52 -3.62 32.21
N ALA A 205 -1.05 -4.05 31.03
CA ALA A 205 -1.01 -3.20 29.85
C ALA A 205 -2.41 -2.78 29.37
N LEU A 206 -3.35 -3.72 29.34
CA LEU A 206 -4.76 -3.44 29.03
C LEU A 206 -5.40 -2.53 30.09
N ARG A 207 -5.06 -2.73 31.36
CA ARG A 207 -5.52 -1.82 32.42
C ARG A 207 -4.94 -0.42 32.27
N MET A 208 -3.64 -0.30 31.99
CA MET A 208 -2.94 0.98 31.82
C MET A 208 -3.41 1.74 30.58
N ILE A 209 -3.73 1.06 29.47
CA ILE A 209 -4.25 1.74 28.27
C ILE A 209 -5.68 2.25 28.48
N HIS A 210 -6.55 1.51 29.18
CA HIS A 210 -7.94 1.94 29.40
C HIS A 210 -8.15 2.81 30.63
N ARG A 211 -7.33 2.63 31.67
CA ARG A 211 -7.38 3.33 32.96
C ARG A 211 -5.99 3.83 33.40
N PRO A 212 -5.33 4.68 32.59
CA PRO A 212 -4.04 5.25 32.96
C PRO A 212 -4.17 6.20 34.15
N ARG A 213 -3.23 6.10 35.09
CA ARG A 213 -3.04 7.09 36.17
C ARG A 213 -2.08 8.18 35.74
N THR A 214 -1.10 7.84 34.90
CA THR A 214 -0.07 8.77 34.42
C THR A 214 0.16 8.63 32.92
N GLN A 215 0.80 9.64 32.32
CA GLN A 215 1.23 9.56 30.92
C GLN A 215 2.29 8.46 30.69
N ALA A 216 3.06 8.10 31.74
CA ALA A 216 4.02 7.00 31.69
C ALA A 216 3.32 5.64 31.56
N ASP A 217 2.16 5.46 32.20
CA ASP A 217 1.34 4.24 32.07
C ASP A 217 0.91 4.04 30.61
N ILE A 218 0.49 5.12 29.93
CA ILE A 218 0.09 5.07 28.52
C ILE A 218 1.28 4.69 27.64
N ALA A 219 2.46 5.26 27.91
CA ALA A 219 3.67 4.96 27.15
C ALA A 219 4.07 3.48 27.32
N ALA A 220 4.10 2.98 28.56
CA ALA A 220 4.43 1.60 28.88
C ALA A 220 3.41 0.61 28.27
N ALA A 221 2.11 0.90 28.37
CA ALA A 221 1.06 0.10 27.77
C ALA A 221 1.18 0.06 26.24
N ARG A 222 1.42 1.21 25.60
CA ARG A 222 1.60 1.28 24.14
C ARG A 222 2.83 0.49 23.69
N ASP A 223 3.93 0.59 24.41
CA ASP A 223 5.15 -0.15 24.06
C ASP A 223 4.91 -1.66 24.20
N ARG A 224 4.28 -2.09 25.29
CA ARG A 224 3.91 -3.49 25.53
C ARG A 224 2.94 -4.05 24.48
N LEU A 225 1.87 -3.33 24.14
CA LEU A 225 0.84 -3.80 23.21
C LEU A 225 1.35 -3.82 21.76
N LYS A 226 2.29 -2.93 21.40
CA LYS A 226 3.00 -3.03 20.11
C LYS A 226 3.81 -4.33 20.01
N TRP A 227 4.39 -4.78 21.12
CA TRP A 227 5.09 -6.06 21.17
C TRP A 227 4.16 -7.25 20.99
N ASP A 228 2.92 -7.22 21.51
CA ASP A 228 1.94 -8.29 21.24
C ASP A 228 1.70 -8.45 19.75
N GLU A 229 1.36 -7.35 19.08
CA GLU A 229 1.07 -7.35 17.65
C GLU A 229 2.27 -7.82 16.83
N ALA A 230 3.46 -7.28 17.13
CA ALA A 230 4.69 -7.67 16.44
C ALA A 230 5.06 -9.13 16.70
N PHE A 231 4.96 -9.61 17.95
CA PHE A 231 5.35 -10.96 18.32
C PHE A 231 4.41 -12.00 17.72
N VAL A 232 3.09 -11.81 17.85
CA VAL A 232 2.08 -12.73 17.28
C VAL A 232 2.27 -12.85 15.77
N LEU A 233 2.45 -11.72 15.08
CA LEU A 233 2.75 -11.71 13.65
C LEU A 233 4.04 -12.47 13.34
N GLN A 234 5.15 -12.18 14.04
CA GLN A 234 6.43 -12.85 13.80
C GLN A 234 6.39 -14.35 14.07
N VAL A 235 5.67 -14.80 15.11
CA VAL A 235 5.49 -16.22 15.41
C VAL A 235 4.69 -16.92 14.32
N ALA A 236 3.61 -16.30 13.82
CA ALA A 236 2.83 -16.86 12.71
C ALA A 236 3.71 -17.05 11.46
N LEU A 237 4.54 -16.07 11.13
CA LEU A 237 5.47 -16.12 9.99
C LEU A 237 6.59 -17.14 10.22
N ALA A 238 7.15 -17.22 11.43
CA ALA A 238 8.17 -18.20 11.77
C ALA A 238 7.63 -19.63 11.71
N ARG A 239 6.39 -19.86 12.17
CA ARG A 239 5.69 -21.15 12.03
C ARG A 239 5.49 -21.52 10.56
N ARG A 240 5.12 -20.56 9.72
CA ARG A 240 4.98 -20.78 8.27
C ARG A 240 6.31 -21.13 7.63
N ARG A 241 7.38 -20.38 7.93
CA ARG A 241 8.75 -20.68 7.47
C ARG A 241 9.18 -22.07 7.90
N HIS A 242 8.98 -22.43 9.16
CA HIS A 242 9.31 -23.76 9.66
C HIS A 242 8.53 -24.85 8.91
N ALA A 243 7.22 -24.68 8.71
CA ALA A 243 6.42 -25.63 7.94
C ALA A 243 6.93 -25.80 6.50
N ASP A 244 7.31 -24.70 5.83
CA ASP A 244 7.89 -24.73 4.49
C ASP A 244 9.24 -25.48 4.47
N THR A 245 10.11 -25.32 5.49
CA THR A 245 11.37 -26.09 5.59
C THR A 245 11.18 -27.59 5.80
N GLN A 246 9.98 -28.04 6.20
CA GLN A 246 9.68 -29.47 6.34
C GLN A 246 9.19 -30.10 5.02
N LEU A 247 8.92 -29.29 4.00
CA LEU A 247 8.54 -29.80 2.69
C LEU A 247 9.80 -30.26 1.94
N PRO A 248 9.78 -31.43 1.27
CA PRO A 248 10.91 -31.87 0.46
C PRO A 248 10.96 -31.11 -0.86
N ALA A 249 12.15 -30.71 -1.30
CA ALA A 249 12.44 -30.21 -2.63
C ALA A 249 13.61 -30.97 -3.27
N VAL A 250 13.72 -30.88 -4.60
CA VAL A 250 14.87 -31.42 -5.34
C VAL A 250 16.01 -30.40 -5.30
N PRO A 251 17.17 -30.70 -4.70
CA PRO A 251 18.32 -29.81 -4.71
C PRO A 251 18.79 -29.50 -6.13
N ARG A 252 18.91 -28.22 -6.47
CA ARG A 252 19.36 -27.71 -7.77
C ARG A 252 20.74 -27.10 -7.64
N ARG A 253 21.75 -27.79 -8.17
CA ARG A 253 23.15 -27.33 -8.16
C ARG A 253 23.59 -27.02 -9.58
N PRO A 254 24.19 -25.84 -9.83
CA PRO A 254 24.82 -25.56 -11.12
C PRO A 254 25.84 -26.65 -11.45
N ALA A 255 25.79 -27.16 -12.69
CA ALA A 255 26.74 -28.13 -13.18
C ALA A 255 28.05 -27.41 -13.55
N PRO A 256 29.22 -27.95 -13.21
CA PRO A 256 30.48 -27.43 -13.72
C PRO A 256 30.48 -27.44 -15.25
N GLU A 257 30.86 -26.30 -15.86
CA GLU A 257 30.78 -26.08 -17.30
C GLU A 257 29.35 -26.18 -17.87
N GLY A 258 28.32 -25.94 -17.06
CA GLY A 258 26.93 -25.95 -17.50
C GLY A 258 26.56 -24.83 -18.48
N ILE A 259 25.26 -24.75 -18.82
CA ILE A 259 24.70 -23.64 -19.58
C ILE A 259 24.91 -22.31 -18.87
N LEU A 260 24.90 -22.29 -17.52
CA LEU A 260 25.17 -21.10 -16.74
C LEU A 260 26.60 -20.58 -16.95
N ASP A 261 27.60 -21.45 -16.89
CA ASP A 261 29.00 -21.07 -17.10
C ASP A 261 29.23 -20.58 -18.54
N ALA A 262 28.62 -21.26 -19.52
CA ALA A 262 28.65 -20.84 -20.92
C ALA A 262 27.99 -19.48 -21.15
N PHE A 263 26.90 -19.20 -20.43
CA PHE A 263 26.20 -17.93 -20.46
C PHE A 263 27.03 -16.81 -19.83
N ASP A 264 27.55 -17.03 -18.62
CA ASP A 264 28.36 -16.05 -17.89
C ASP A 264 29.62 -15.66 -18.69
N ALA A 265 30.22 -16.61 -19.44
CA ALA A 265 31.36 -16.36 -20.31
C ALA A 265 31.06 -15.47 -21.53
N LYS A 266 29.80 -15.41 -21.99
CA LYS A 266 29.35 -14.61 -23.14
C LYS A 266 28.85 -13.21 -22.75
N LEU A 267 28.78 -12.89 -21.45
CA LEU A 267 28.23 -11.60 -20.99
C LEU A 267 29.08 -10.41 -21.49
N PRO A 268 28.48 -9.38 -22.12
CA PRO A 268 29.19 -8.21 -22.60
C PRO A 268 29.58 -7.22 -21.49
N PHE A 269 29.29 -7.54 -20.22
CA PHE A 269 29.56 -6.71 -19.06
C PHE A 269 29.94 -7.57 -17.85
N THR A 270 30.56 -6.94 -16.85
CA THR A 270 30.88 -7.59 -15.57
C THR A 270 29.70 -7.43 -14.61
N LEU A 271 29.33 -8.53 -13.94
CA LEU A 271 28.34 -8.50 -12.87
C LEU A 271 28.83 -7.64 -11.69
N THR A 272 27.92 -6.90 -11.06
CA THR A 272 28.23 -6.15 -9.84
C THR A 272 28.52 -7.10 -8.67
N ASP A 273 29.22 -6.62 -7.64
CA ASP A 273 29.46 -7.41 -6.43
C ASP A 273 28.14 -7.80 -5.75
N GLY A 274 27.16 -6.89 -5.77
CA GLY A 274 25.80 -7.17 -5.31
C GLY A 274 25.15 -8.31 -6.10
N GLN A 275 25.22 -8.30 -7.44
CA GLN A 275 24.66 -9.37 -8.27
C GLN A 275 25.35 -10.71 -8.00
N ARG A 276 26.67 -10.71 -7.83
CA ARG A 276 27.45 -11.92 -7.51
C ARG A 276 27.08 -12.49 -6.14
N LYS A 277 27.00 -11.64 -5.12
CA LYS A 277 26.62 -12.03 -3.76
C LYS A 277 25.21 -12.62 -3.72
N VAL A 278 24.23 -11.90 -4.28
CA VAL A 278 22.83 -12.33 -4.30
C VAL A 278 22.64 -13.61 -5.11
N SER A 279 23.30 -13.75 -6.27
CA SER A 279 23.25 -15.01 -7.01
C SER A 279 23.83 -16.17 -6.22
N LYS A 280 24.91 -15.96 -5.45
CA LYS A 280 25.45 -17.00 -4.57
C LYS A 280 24.45 -17.40 -3.49
N GLU A 281 23.82 -16.44 -2.81
CA GLU A 281 22.75 -16.71 -1.83
C GLU A 281 21.62 -17.54 -2.43
N ILE A 282 21.18 -17.20 -3.65
CA ILE A 282 20.15 -17.97 -4.36
C ILE A 282 20.65 -19.38 -4.72
N PHE A 283 21.90 -19.53 -5.18
CA PHE A 283 22.45 -20.85 -5.52
C PHE A 283 22.63 -21.75 -4.29
N ASP A 284 23.06 -21.18 -3.17
CA ASP A 284 23.21 -21.90 -1.90
C ASP A 284 21.84 -22.42 -1.42
N ASP A 285 20.77 -21.61 -1.53
CA ASP A 285 19.41 -22.03 -1.20
C ASP A 285 18.82 -23.04 -2.19
N LEU A 286 19.05 -22.85 -3.49
CA LEU A 286 18.61 -23.80 -4.52
C LEU A 286 19.24 -25.19 -4.30
N ALA A 287 20.43 -25.25 -3.71
CA ALA A 287 21.14 -26.49 -3.43
C ALA A 287 20.65 -27.24 -2.16
N THR A 288 19.64 -26.72 -1.45
CA THR A 288 19.05 -27.33 -0.26
C THR A 288 17.97 -28.37 -0.59
N ASP A 289 17.59 -29.18 0.40
CA ASP A 289 16.56 -30.23 0.31
C ASP A 289 15.14 -29.75 0.66
N HIS A 290 14.98 -28.45 0.89
CA HIS A 290 13.69 -27.81 1.12
C HIS A 290 13.47 -26.66 0.12
N PRO A 291 12.20 -26.30 -0.16
CA PRO A 291 11.90 -25.21 -1.08
C PRO A 291 12.54 -23.90 -0.64
N MET A 292 13.14 -23.18 -1.59
CA MET A 292 13.62 -21.82 -1.38
C MET A 292 12.42 -20.87 -1.44
N HIS A 293 12.34 -19.93 -0.50
CA HIS A 293 11.34 -18.86 -0.50
C HIS A 293 12.04 -17.52 -0.33
N ARG A 294 12.40 -16.89 -1.45
CA ARG A 294 13.25 -15.69 -1.44
C ARG A 294 12.61 -14.52 -2.16
N LEU A 295 12.69 -13.34 -1.55
CA LEU A 295 12.35 -12.05 -2.14
C LEU A 295 13.63 -11.33 -2.54
N LEU A 296 13.84 -11.20 -3.84
CA LEU A 296 14.86 -10.35 -4.44
C LEU A 296 14.31 -8.91 -4.58
N GLN A 297 14.75 -8.05 -3.68
CA GLN A 297 14.51 -6.62 -3.74
C GLN A 297 15.69 -5.94 -4.41
N GLY A 298 15.42 -4.95 -5.24
CA GLY A 298 16.48 -4.11 -5.77
C GLY A 298 15.91 -2.98 -6.58
N GLU A 299 16.71 -1.94 -6.76
CA GLU A 299 16.27 -0.75 -7.49
C GLU A 299 15.84 -1.07 -8.92
N VAL A 300 14.99 -0.23 -9.52
CA VAL A 300 14.66 -0.32 -10.94
C VAL A 300 15.95 -0.23 -11.76
N GLY A 301 16.28 -1.28 -12.51
CA GLY A 301 17.50 -1.35 -13.33
C GLY A 301 18.74 -1.95 -12.65
N SER A 302 18.66 -2.42 -11.40
CA SER A 302 19.76 -3.10 -10.69
C SER A 302 20.20 -4.44 -11.29
N GLY A 303 19.46 -4.96 -12.28
CA GLY A 303 19.75 -6.25 -12.92
C GLY A 303 19.06 -7.46 -12.27
N LYS A 304 17.91 -7.27 -11.61
CA LYS A 304 17.11 -8.38 -11.04
C LYS A 304 16.82 -9.50 -12.03
N THR A 305 16.44 -9.16 -13.26
CA THR A 305 16.19 -10.14 -14.34
C THR A 305 17.43 -10.96 -14.66
N MET A 306 18.63 -10.36 -14.60
CA MET A 306 19.89 -11.10 -14.80
C MET A 306 20.11 -12.12 -13.67
N VAL A 307 19.94 -11.69 -12.42
CA VAL A 307 20.06 -12.58 -11.25
C VAL A 307 19.06 -13.75 -11.34
N ALA A 308 17.81 -13.46 -11.72
CA ALA A 308 16.79 -14.48 -11.92
C ALA A 308 17.13 -15.44 -13.07
N LEU A 309 17.57 -14.93 -14.23
CA LEU A 309 17.97 -15.77 -15.36
C LEU A 309 19.10 -16.73 -14.96
N ARG A 310 20.12 -16.25 -14.24
CA ARG A 310 21.19 -17.12 -13.72
C ARG A 310 20.66 -18.23 -12.80
N ALA A 311 19.68 -17.92 -11.95
CA ALA A 311 19.00 -18.91 -11.12
C ALA A 311 18.19 -19.93 -11.95
N MET A 312 17.52 -19.48 -13.02
CA MET A 312 16.80 -20.37 -13.95
C MET A 312 17.78 -21.31 -14.68
N LEU A 313 18.93 -20.80 -15.14
CA LEU A 313 19.96 -21.61 -15.80
C LEU A 313 20.61 -22.63 -14.84
N ALA A 314 20.83 -22.27 -13.58
CA ALA A 314 21.29 -23.22 -12.56
C ALA A 314 20.33 -24.41 -12.37
N VAL A 315 19.02 -24.18 -12.50
CA VAL A 315 18.00 -25.24 -12.42
C VAL A 315 18.03 -26.10 -13.67
N VAL A 316 18.18 -25.49 -14.85
CA VAL A 316 18.35 -26.20 -16.13
C VAL A 316 19.58 -27.10 -16.12
N ASP A 317 20.70 -26.63 -15.56
CA ASP A 317 21.92 -27.43 -15.40
C ASP A 317 21.72 -28.71 -14.57
N SER A 318 20.77 -28.68 -13.64
CA SER A 318 20.40 -29.84 -12.82
C SER A 318 19.28 -30.71 -13.43
N GLY A 319 18.90 -30.45 -14.69
CA GLY A 319 17.86 -31.18 -15.42
C GLY A 319 16.42 -30.76 -15.10
N GLY A 320 16.24 -29.67 -14.36
CA GLY A 320 14.91 -29.10 -14.06
C GLY A 320 14.48 -28.03 -15.06
N GLN A 321 13.21 -27.64 -14.98
CA GLN A 321 12.61 -26.54 -15.72
C GLN A 321 12.41 -25.34 -14.80
N ALA A 322 12.54 -24.14 -15.34
CA ALA A 322 12.25 -22.92 -14.62
C ALA A 322 11.16 -22.10 -15.33
N ALA A 323 10.23 -21.54 -14.56
CA ALA A 323 9.14 -20.72 -15.08
C ALA A 323 9.23 -19.28 -14.55
N MET A 324 9.11 -18.28 -15.42
CA MET A 324 9.01 -16.87 -15.08
C MET A 324 7.59 -16.37 -15.33
N LEU A 325 6.93 -15.93 -14.27
CA LEU A 325 5.60 -15.36 -14.30
C LEU A 325 5.67 -13.84 -14.40
N ALA A 326 5.08 -13.29 -15.46
CA ALA A 326 4.99 -11.86 -15.72
C ALA A 326 3.52 -11.36 -15.62
N PRO A 327 3.27 -10.17 -15.07
CA PRO A 327 1.92 -9.65 -14.75
C PRO A 327 1.08 -9.33 -15.98
N THR A 328 1.70 -9.10 -17.14
CA THR A 328 1.02 -8.75 -18.38
C THR A 328 1.67 -9.51 -19.54
N GLU A 329 0.90 -9.71 -20.62
CA GLU A 329 1.41 -10.38 -21.82
C GLU A 329 2.55 -9.59 -22.46
N VAL A 330 2.47 -8.26 -22.43
CA VAL A 330 3.52 -7.36 -22.92
C VAL A 330 4.84 -7.60 -22.18
N LEU A 331 4.79 -7.71 -20.85
CA LEU A 331 5.99 -7.94 -20.06
C LEU A 331 6.50 -9.38 -20.24
N ALA A 332 5.62 -10.37 -20.39
CA ALA A 332 6.01 -11.74 -20.72
C ALA A 332 6.76 -11.82 -22.07
N GLN A 333 6.22 -11.18 -23.11
CA GLN A 333 6.86 -11.10 -24.44
C GLN A 333 8.20 -10.36 -24.38
N GLN A 334 8.27 -9.28 -23.61
CA GLN A 334 9.52 -8.53 -23.43
C GLN A 334 10.58 -9.40 -22.74
N HIS A 335 10.24 -10.08 -21.64
CA HIS A 335 11.16 -10.98 -20.96
C HIS A 335 11.59 -12.12 -21.88
N HIS A 336 10.67 -12.72 -22.63
CA HIS A 336 10.99 -13.74 -23.63
C HIS A 336 12.00 -13.24 -24.66
N ARG A 337 11.76 -12.06 -25.24
CA ARG A 337 12.68 -11.46 -26.21
C ARG A 337 14.04 -11.16 -25.59
N SER A 338 14.07 -10.44 -24.46
CA SER A 338 15.31 -10.03 -23.81
C SER A 338 16.14 -11.22 -23.32
N VAL A 339 15.51 -12.27 -22.77
CA VAL A 339 16.20 -13.50 -22.36
C VAL A 339 16.75 -14.24 -23.57
N THR A 340 15.95 -14.39 -24.64
CA THR A 340 16.38 -15.07 -25.87
C THR A 340 17.56 -14.33 -26.52
N GLU A 341 17.48 -13.00 -26.66
CA GLU A 341 18.55 -12.16 -27.21
C GLU A 341 19.84 -12.24 -26.37
N MET A 342 19.71 -12.25 -25.04
CA MET A 342 20.86 -12.30 -24.13
C MET A 342 21.54 -13.67 -24.12
N MET A 343 20.78 -14.76 -24.27
CA MET A 343 21.30 -16.12 -24.36
C MET A 343 21.86 -16.46 -25.75
N GLY A 344 21.36 -15.81 -26.80
CA GLY A 344 21.75 -16.09 -28.19
C GLY A 344 21.55 -17.57 -28.55
N GLU A 345 22.58 -18.19 -29.11
CA GLU A 345 22.61 -19.62 -29.49
C GLU A 345 22.29 -20.58 -28.32
N LEU A 346 22.46 -20.14 -27.07
CA LEU A 346 22.13 -20.95 -25.88
C LEU A 346 20.61 -21.07 -25.66
N ALA A 347 19.79 -20.21 -26.25
CA ALA A 347 18.33 -20.28 -26.21
C ALA A 347 17.73 -21.18 -27.31
N GLU A 348 18.57 -21.70 -28.21
CA GLU A 348 18.16 -22.44 -29.40
C GLU A 348 18.27 -23.97 -29.22
N GLY A 349 18.06 -24.45 -27.99
CA GLY A 349 18.12 -25.89 -27.67
C GLY A 349 17.23 -26.74 -28.59
N GLY A 350 17.82 -27.73 -29.24
CA GLY A 350 17.12 -28.64 -30.18
C GLY A 350 16.90 -28.08 -31.58
N MET A 351 17.42 -26.89 -31.91
CA MET A 351 17.35 -26.29 -33.25
C MET A 351 18.67 -26.42 -34.01
N LEU A 352 18.61 -26.43 -35.35
CA LEU A 352 19.79 -26.41 -36.22
C LEU A 352 20.54 -25.09 -36.04
N GLY A 353 21.74 -25.14 -35.45
CA GLY A 353 22.56 -23.95 -35.15
C GLY A 353 22.66 -23.62 -33.66
N GLY A 354 21.88 -24.29 -32.80
CA GLY A 354 22.01 -24.16 -31.34
C GLY A 354 23.33 -24.73 -30.81
N ALA A 355 23.84 -24.16 -29.73
CA ALA A 355 25.05 -24.65 -29.07
C ALA A 355 24.82 -26.02 -28.40
N ASP A 356 25.89 -26.80 -28.23
CA ASP A 356 25.82 -28.16 -27.66
C ASP A 356 25.14 -28.23 -26.27
N ARG A 357 25.23 -27.14 -25.49
CA ARG A 357 24.65 -27.00 -24.14
C ARG A 357 23.45 -26.03 -24.11
N ALA A 358 22.75 -25.85 -25.22
CA ALA A 358 21.60 -24.94 -25.30
C ALA A 358 20.32 -25.52 -24.69
N THR A 359 19.41 -24.64 -24.29
CA THR A 359 18.05 -24.97 -23.82
C THR A 359 17.01 -24.18 -24.59
N LYS A 360 15.76 -24.65 -24.64
CA LYS A 360 14.68 -23.96 -25.33
C LYS A 360 13.99 -22.97 -24.39
N VAL A 361 13.82 -21.72 -24.86
CA VAL A 361 13.09 -20.66 -24.15
C VAL A 361 11.70 -20.49 -24.77
N VAL A 362 10.65 -20.86 -24.04
CA VAL A 362 9.26 -20.88 -24.53
C VAL A 362 8.42 -19.77 -23.90
N LEU A 363 7.58 -19.13 -24.71
CA LEU A 363 6.55 -18.18 -24.25
C LEU A 363 5.19 -18.88 -24.12
N LEU A 364 4.47 -18.65 -23.02
CA LEU A 364 3.08 -19.08 -22.84
C LEU A 364 2.18 -17.93 -22.37
N THR A 365 1.30 -17.43 -23.26
CA THR A 365 0.31 -16.38 -22.94
C THR A 365 -1.11 -16.80 -23.29
N GLY A 366 -2.11 -16.05 -22.81
CA GLY A 366 -3.53 -16.29 -23.07
C GLY A 366 -3.91 -16.04 -24.53
N SER A 367 -3.25 -15.07 -25.17
CA SER A 367 -3.44 -14.66 -26.56
C SER A 367 -2.84 -15.59 -27.62
N MET A 368 -2.10 -16.64 -27.24
CA MET A 368 -1.48 -17.53 -28.23
C MET A 368 -2.50 -18.29 -29.07
N GLY A 369 -2.26 -18.33 -30.38
CA GLY A 369 -3.03 -19.18 -31.30
C GLY A 369 -2.92 -20.67 -30.92
N VAL A 370 -3.98 -21.42 -31.25
CA VAL A 370 -4.16 -22.83 -30.80
C VAL A 370 -2.95 -23.72 -31.12
N ALA A 371 -2.37 -23.59 -32.32
CA ALA A 371 -1.23 -24.40 -32.74
C ALA A 371 0.04 -24.10 -31.92
N ALA A 372 0.39 -22.81 -31.77
CA ALA A 372 1.55 -22.38 -31.00
C ALA A 372 1.41 -22.75 -29.52
N ARG A 373 0.21 -22.56 -28.94
CA ARG A 373 -0.08 -22.94 -27.56
C ARG A 373 0.05 -24.45 -27.36
N ARG A 374 -0.44 -25.26 -28.30
CA ARG A 374 -0.31 -26.73 -28.23
C ARG A 374 1.15 -27.16 -28.27
N GLN A 375 1.99 -26.55 -29.12
CA GLN A 375 3.41 -26.86 -29.15
C GLN A 375 4.10 -26.48 -27.84
N ALA A 376 3.84 -25.28 -27.31
CA ALA A 376 4.38 -24.87 -26.02
C ALA A 376 4.03 -25.86 -24.90
N LEU A 377 2.76 -26.28 -24.81
CA LEU A 377 2.33 -27.28 -23.82
C LEU A 377 3.04 -28.63 -23.98
N LEU A 378 3.32 -29.05 -25.22
CA LEU A 378 4.10 -30.27 -25.47
C LEU A 378 5.53 -30.11 -24.98
N ASP A 379 6.20 -29.01 -25.32
CA ASP A 379 7.58 -28.72 -24.91
C ASP A 379 7.72 -28.68 -23.37
N LEU A 380 6.70 -28.19 -22.67
CA LEU A 380 6.64 -28.16 -21.20
C LEU A 380 6.55 -29.57 -20.61
N VAL A 381 5.70 -30.43 -21.16
CA VAL A 381 5.45 -31.79 -20.66
C VAL A 381 6.58 -32.76 -21.02
N THR A 382 7.24 -32.56 -22.16
CA THR A 382 8.40 -33.38 -22.57
C THR A 382 9.70 -32.94 -21.90
N GLY A 383 9.74 -31.75 -21.29
CA GLY A 383 10.94 -31.20 -20.66
C GLY A 383 11.90 -30.52 -21.63
N GLU A 384 11.53 -30.38 -22.91
CA GLU A 384 12.35 -29.68 -23.92
C GLU A 384 12.49 -28.19 -23.59
N ALA A 385 11.46 -27.59 -23.00
CA ALA A 385 11.50 -26.20 -22.54
C ALA A 385 12.17 -26.12 -21.15
N GLY A 386 13.47 -25.82 -21.11
CA GLY A 386 14.16 -25.59 -19.83
C GLY A 386 13.78 -24.26 -19.19
N VAL A 387 13.48 -23.23 -19.99
CA VAL A 387 13.01 -21.93 -19.52
C VAL A 387 11.65 -21.62 -20.13
N VAL A 388 10.68 -21.29 -19.29
CA VAL A 388 9.32 -20.91 -19.71
C VAL A 388 9.00 -19.53 -19.17
N ILE A 389 8.49 -18.65 -20.01
CA ILE A 389 8.08 -17.30 -19.63
C ILE A 389 6.60 -17.14 -19.99
N GLY A 390 5.79 -16.60 -19.09
CA GLY A 390 4.36 -16.53 -19.34
C GLY A 390 3.59 -15.68 -18.35
N THR A 391 2.29 -15.55 -18.62
CA THR A 391 1.34 -14.87 -17.73
C THR A 391 0.63 -15.87 -16.82
N HIS A 392 -0.48 -15.48 -16.20
CA HIS A 392 -1.38 -16.36 -15.46
C HIS A 392 -1.79 -17.63 -16.24
N ALA A 393 -1.62 -17.65 -17.56
CA ALA A 393 -1.75 -18.85 -18.39
C ALA A 393 -0.92 -20.04 -17.86
N LEU A 394 0.25 -19.80 -17.26
CA LEU A 394 1.10 -20.84 -16.65
C LEU A 394 0.45 -21.56 -15.45
N ILE A 395 -0.53 -20.90 -14.81
CA ILE A 395 -1.18 -21.38 -13.59
C ILE A 395 -2.41 -22.23 -13.93
N GLU A 396 -2.95 -22.11 -15.15
CA GLU A 396 -4.14 -22.86 -15.58
C GLU A 396 -3.97 -24.38 -15.38
N ASP A 397 -5.03 -25.07 -14.98
CA ASP A 397 -5.02 -26.51 -14.65
C ASP A 397 -4.42 -27.39 -15.75
N LYS A 398 -4.60 -27.01 -17.02
CA LYS A 398 -4.12 -27.76 -18.19
C LYS A 398 -2.60 -27.70 -18.39
N VAL A 399 -1.90 -26.76 -17.75
CA VAL A 399 -0.45 -26.63 -17.86
C VAL A 399 0.21 -27.60 -16.89
N GLN A 400 1.08 -28.46 -17.43
CA GLN A 400 1.86 -29.45 -16.70
C GLN A 400 3.32 -29.34 -17.13
N PHE A 401 4.23 -29.49 -16.17
CA PHE A 401 5.67 -29.49 -16.39
C PHE A 401 6.21 -30.91 -16.19
N HIS A 402 7.29 -31.25 -16.91
CA HIS A 402 8.03 -32.48 -16.68
C HIS A 402 8.68 -32.50 -15.29
N ASP A 403 9.42 -31.42 -14.97
CA ASP A 403 10.12 -31.22 -13.70
C ASP A 403 10.28 -29.71 -13.40
N LEU A 404 9.25 -29.07 -12.86
CA LEU A 404 9.33 -27.66 -12.46
C LEU A 404 10.18 -27.52 -11.19
N GLY A 405 11.39 -26.96 -11.32
CA GLY A 405 12.34 -26.77 -10.23
C GLY A 405 12.32 -25.36 -9.64
N LEU A 406 12.05 -24.32 -10.43
CA LEU A 406 12.03 -22.94 -9.95
C LEU A 406 10.90 -22.13 -10.59
N VAL A 407 10.24 -21.32 -9.77
CA VAL A 407 9.27 -20.31 -10.18
C VAL A 407 9.82 -18.94 -9.83
N VAL A 408 9.97 -18.08 -10.83
CA VAL A 408 10.31 -16.67 -10.70
C VAL A 408 9.05 -15.84 -10.88
N VAL A 409 8.70 -14.99 -9.92
CA VAL A 409 7.55 -14.07 -10.03
C VAL A 409 8.08 -12.64 -10.12
N ASP A 410 7.80 -11.95 -11.23
CA ASP A 410 8.14 -10.54 -11.40
C ASP A 410 6.98 -9.62 -11.04
N GLU A 411 7.27 -8.49 -10.40
CA GLU A 411 6.30 -7.49 -9.92
C GLU A 411 5.13 -8.09 -9.11
N GLN A 412 5.48 -8.78 -8.02
CA GLN A 412 4.59 -9.57 -7.17
C GLN A 412 3.30 -8.88 -6.72
N HIS A 413 3.29 -7.56 -6.54
CA HIS A 413 2.14 -6.84 -5.99
C HIS A 413 0.87 -6.94 -6.86
N ARG A 414 0.97 -7.46 -8.09
CA ARG A 414 -0.17 -7.75 -8.98
C ARG A 414 -0.70 -9.18 -8.87
N PHE A 415 0.01 -10.07 -8.17
CA PHE A 415 -0.35 -11.48 -8.04
C PHE A 415 -0.88 -11.79 -6.63
N GLY A 416 -2.07 -12.40 -6.58
CA GLY A 416 -2.72 -12.79 -5.32
C GLY A 416 -1.94 -13.87 -4.57
N VAL A 417 -2.26 -14.07 -3.28
CA VAL A 417 -1.71 -15.17 -2.47
C VAL A 417 -2.06 -16.53 -3.11
N GLU A 418 -3.30 -16.71 -3.55
CA GLU A 418 -3.81 -17.96 -4.15
C GLU A 418 -3.08 -18.38 -5.44
N GLN A 419 -2.62 -17.41 -6.23
CA GLN A 419 -1.89 -17.68 -7.47
C GLN A 419 -0.50 -18.28 -7.21
N ARG A 420 0.11 -17.94 -6.06
CA ARG A 420 1.40 -18.50 -5.63
C ARG A 420 1.25 -19.95 -5.18
N ASP A 421 0.20 -20.24 -4.43
CA ASP A 421 -0.09 -21.60 -3.94
C ASP A 421 -0.44 -22.54 -5.11
N ALA A 422 -1.15 -22.05 -6.12
CA ALA A 422 -1.45 -22.81 -7.33
C ALA A 422 -0.18 -23.25 -8.10
N LEU A 423 0.86 -22.41 -8.14
CA LEU A 423 2.15 -22.76 -8.77
C LEU A 423 2.98 -23.73 -7.91
N ARG A 424 2.88 -23.66 -6.58
CA ARG A 424 3.51 -24.65 -5.68
C ARG A 424 2.97 -26.06 -5.94
N GLY A 425 1.71 -26.19 -6.34
CA GLY A 425 1.08 -27.47 -6.67
C GLY A 425 1.38 -28.02 -8.07
N LYS A 426 2.10 -27.29 -8.94
CA LYS A 426 2.38 -27.73 -10.33
C LYS A 426 3.57 -28.69 -10.46
N GLY A 427 4.49 -28.70 -9.49
CA GLY A 427 5.61 -29.62 -9.45
C GLY A 427 5.24 -30.95 -8.78
N LYS A 428 5.99 -32.02 -9.06
CA LYS A 428 5.89 -33.28 -8.30
C LYS A 428 6.26 -33.08 -6.83
N GLN A 429 7.22 -32.18 -6.60
CA GLN A 429 7.55 -31.59 -5.32
C GLN A 429 7.38 -30.07 -5.44
N PRO A 430 7.18 -29.34 -4.32
CA PRO A 430 7.08 -27.89 -4.37
C PRO A 430 8.36 -27.29 -5.00
N PRO A 431 8.24 -26.48 -6.07
CA PRO A 431 9.39 -25.83 -6.68
C PRO A 431 9.96 -24.76 -5.74
N HIS A 432 11.22 -24.41 -5.95
CA HIS A 432 11.81 -23.21 -5.38
C HIS A 432 11.06 -21.97 -5.89
N LEU A 433 10.90 -20.96 -5.03
CA LEU A 433 10.19 -19.71 -5.35
C LEU A 433 11.11 -18.52 -5.14
N LEU A 434 11.40 -17.82 -6.24
CA LEU A 434 12.08 -16.53 -6.25
C LEU A 434 11.07 -15.46 -6.63
N VAL A 435 10.92 -14.45 -5.80
CA VAL A 435 10.04 -13.33 -6.08
C VAL A 435 10.84 -12.06 -6.25
N MET A 436 10.54 -11.26 -7.25
CA MET A 436 11.23 -10.02 -7.54
C MET A 436 10.30 -8.82 -7.37
N THR A 437 10.85 -7.74 -6.82
CA THR A 437 10.17 -6.44 -6.82
C THR A 437 11.17 -5.32 -7.07
N ALA A 438 10.72 -4.32 -7.85
CA ALA A 438 11.52 -3.14 -8.12
C ALA A 438 11.37 -2.03 -7.07
N THR A 439 10.40 -2.15 -6.17
CA THR A 439 10.19 -1.20 -5.08
C THR A 439 10.54 -1.83 -3.75
N PRO A 440 11.38 -1.18 -2.93
CA PRO A 440 11.50 -1.51 -1.53
C PRO A 440 10.12 -1.44 -0.89
N ILE A 441 9.64 -2.60 -0.47
CA ILE A 441 8.34 -2.70 0.18
C ILE A 441 8.51 -2.10 1.58
N PRO A 442 7.63 -1.18 2.03
CA PRO A 442 7.71 -0.66 3.39
C PRO A 442 7.86 -1.81 4.37
N ARG A 443 8.84 -1.71 5.29
CA ARG A 443 9.25 -2.82 6.16
C ARG A 443 8.07 -3.48 6.88
N THR A 444 7.03 -2.72 7.22
CA THR A 444 5.79 -3.22 7.82
C THR A 444 4.99 -4.13 6.89
N VAL A 445 4.83 -3.77 5.61
CA VAL A 445 4.18 -4.62 4.59
C VAL A 445 5.06 -5.81 4.22
N ALA A 446 6.38 -5.60 4.16
CA ALA A 446 7.36 -6.67 3.99
C ALA A 446 7.21 -7.72 5.11
N MET A 447 7.09 -7.28 6.36
CA MET A 447 6.93 -8.18 7.50
C MET A 447 5.56 -8.86 7.52
N THR A 448 4.46 -8.23 7.14
CA THR A 448 3.11 -8.84 7.24
C THR A 448 2.76 -9.77 6.09
N VAL A 449 3.06 -9.39 4.86
CA VAL A 449 2.62 -10.12 3.64
C VAL A 449 3.72 -11.02 3.07
N PHE A 450 4.98 -10.71 3.40
CA PHE A 450 6.17 -11.35 2.84
C PHE A 450 7.18 -11.81 3.91
N GLY A 451 6.82 -11.75 5.19
CA GLY A 451 7.75 -12.06 6.29
C GLY A 451 8.07 -13.55 6.44
N ASP A 452 7.47 -14.38 5.60
CA ASP A 452 7.84 -15.78 5.38
C ASP A 452 8.91 -15.96 4.29
N LEU A 453 9.25 -14.92 3.53
CA LEU A 453 10.31 -14.94 2.53
C LEU A 453 11.63 -14.46 3.12
N GLU A 454 12.74 -15.09 2.75
CA GLU A 454 14.07 -14.56 2.97
C GLU A 454 14.34 -13.39 2.02
N THR A 455 14.95 -12.29 2.50
CA THR A 455 15.15 -11.09 1.68
C THR A 455 16.59 -10.96 1.22
N SER A 456 16.81 -10.92 -0.09
CA SER A 456 18.07 -10.48 -0.70
C SER A 456 17.89 -9.08 -1.27
N VAL A 457 18.83 -8.20 -0.96
CA VAL A 457 18.82 -6.79 -1.39
C VAL A 457 19.93 -6.56 -2.42
N LEU A 458 19.53 -6.01 -3.56
CA LEU A 458 20.40 -5.60 -4.65
C LEU A 458 20.42 -4.06 -4.73
N ASP A 459 21.36 -3.47 -3.99
CA ASP A 459 21.54 -2.03 -3.79
C ASP A 459 22.49 -1.37 -4.81
N GLN A 460 23.33 -2.17 -5.48
CA GLN A 460 24.27 -1.66 -6.49
C GLN A 460 23.62 -1.55 -7.88
N LEU A 461 23.69 -0.35 -8.47
CA LEU A 461 23.34 -0.12 -9.88
C LEU A 461 24.51 -0.52 -10.81
N PRO A 462 24.23 -1.12 -11.99
CA PRO A 462 25.25 -1.40 -13.00
C PRO A 462 25.96 -0.14 -13.48
N ALA A 463 27.25 -0.27 -13.83
CA ALA A 463 28.04 0.81 -14.40
C ALA A 463 27.46 1.26 -15.76
N GLY A 464 27.44 2.58 -16.01
CA GLY A 464 26.99 3.16 -17.28
C GLY A 464 25.56 3.70 -17.30
N ARG A 465 24.82 3.65 -16.17
CA ARG A 465 23.52 4.31 -16.06
C ARG A 465 23.69 5.81 -15.78
N SER A 466 23.08 6.63 -16.62
CA SER A 466 23.07 8.08 -16.42
C SER A 466 22.08 8.48 -15.31
N PRO A 467 22.43 9.45 -14.46
CA PRO A 467 21.57 9.87 -13.36
C PRO A 467 20.26 10.49 -13.86
N ILE A 468 19.21 10.41 -13.03
CA ILE A 468 17.91 11.02 -13.30
C ILE A 468 17.76 12.28 -12.45
N ALA A 469 17.74 13.44 -13.07
CA ALA A 469 17.43 14.68 -12.35
C ALA A 469 15.92 14.73 -12.06
N SER A 470 15.53 14.90 -10.80
CA SER A 470 14.12 14.95 -10.40
C SER A 470 13.78 16.32 -9.82
N HIS A 471 12.70 16.94 -10.32
CA HIS A 471 12.27 18.27 -9.88
C HIS A 471 10.76 18.34 -9.67
N VAL A 472 10.33 19.02 -8.61
CA VAL A 472 8.91 19.25 -8.34
C VAL A 472 8.46 20.59 -8.95
N VAL A 473 7.50 20.54 -9.86
CA VAL A 473 6.95 21.69 -10.59
C VAL A 473 5.68 22.19 -9.89
N PRO A 474 5.70 23.36 -9.22
CA PRO A 474 4.52 23.94 -8.57
C PRO A 474 3.68 24.70 -9.60
N ALA A 475 2.70 24.03 -10.21
CA ALA A 475 1.91 24.60 -11.29
C ALA A 475 0.97 25.72 -10.83
N ALA A 476 0.48 25.65 -9.58
CA ALA A 476 -0.40 26.67 -9.00
C ALA A 476 0.37 27.95 -8.63
N ASP A 477 1.49 27.81 -7.92
CA ASP A 477 2.26 28.95 -7.41
C ASP A 477 3.11 29.60 -8.51
N LYS A 478 3.63 28.80 -9.46
CA LYS A 478 4.53 29.25 -10.53
C LYS A 478 4.13 28.67 -11.89
N PRO A 479 3.09 29.21 -12.55
CA PRO A 479 2.62 28.70 -13.85
C PRO A 479 3.70 28.70 -14.96
N HIS A 480 4.65 29.62 -14.91
CA HIS A 480 5.78 29.68 -15.84
C HIS A 480 6.72 28.47 -15.73
N PHE A 481 6.79 27.79 -14.58
CA PHE A 481 7.57 26.55 -14.44
C PHE A 481 6.93 25.40 -15.22
N LEU A 482 5.60 25.36 -15.30
CA LEU A 482 4.88 24.38 -16.12
C LEU A 482 5.12 24.63 -17.61
N ALA A 483 5.12 25.90 -18.04
CA ALA A 483 5.49 26.24 -19.41
C ALA A 483 6.93 25.79 -19.74
N ARG A 484 7.88 26.09 -18.84
CA ARG A 484 9.28 25.67 -18.98
C ARG A 484 9.44 24.14 -18.99
N ALA A 485 8.64 23.41 -18.22
CA ALA A 485 8.64 21.95 -18.24
C ALA A 485 8.31 21.40 -19.65
N TRP A 486 7.33 21.99 -20.34
CA TRP A 486 6.99 21.57 -21.70
C TRP A 486 8.03 21.96 -22.75
N GLU A 487 8.63 23.14 -22.63
CA GLU A 487 9.77 23.52 -23.47
C GLU A 487 10.91 22.52 -23.34
N ARG A 488 11.22 22.11 -22.11
CA ARG A 488 12.26 21.11 -21.83
C ARG A 488 11.95 19.75 -22.45
N VAL A 489 10.68 19.31 -22.44
CA VAL A 489 10.24 18.09 -23.14
C VAL A 489 10.47 18.23 -24.64
N ARG A 490 10.16 19.38 -25.23
CA ARG A 490 10.39 19.62 -26.66
C ARG A 490 11.87 19.59 -27.02
N GLU A 491 12.73 20.23 -26.22
CA GLU A 491 14.18 20.20 -26.39
C GLU A 491 14.73 18.76 -26.39
N GLU A 492 14.24 17.89 -25.50
CA GLU A 492 14.62 16.46 -25.50
C GLU A 492 14.20 15.75 -26.80
N VAL A 493 12.97 15.99 -27.26
CA VAL A 493 12.46 15.39 -28.50
C VAL A 493 13.20 15.89 -29.73
N GLU A 494 13.52 17.18 -29.79
CA GLU A 494 14.32 17.78 -30.89
C GLU A 494 15.74 17.20 -30.96
N ASN A 495 16.30 16.78 -29.83
CA ASN A 495 17.57 16.04 -29.77
C ASN A 495 17.45 14.56 -30.18
N GLY A 496 16.26 14.11 -30.61
CA GLY A 496 15.99 12.74 -31.04
C GLY A 496 15.60 11.78 -29.92
N HIS A 497 15.31 12.30 -28.72
CA HIS A 497 14.83 11.50 -27.59
C HIS A 497 13.30 11.44 -27.52
N GLN A 498 12.78 10.71 -26.54
CA GLN A 498 11.35 10.51 -26.35
C GLN A 498 10.92 10.84 -24.91
N ALA A 499 9.64 11.17 -24.74
CA ALA A 499 9.10 11.58 -23.45
C ALA A 499 7.83 10.83 -23.03
N TYR A 500 7.68 10.60 -21.73
CA TYR A 500 6.46 10.12 -21.10
C TYR A 500 5.72 11.25 -20.41
N VAL A 501 4.39 11.26 -20.55
CA VAL A 501 3.50 12.13 -19.77
C VAL A 501 2.47 11.26 -19.06
N VAL A 502 2.51 11.22 -17.73
CA VAL A 502 1.65 10.35 -16.91
C VAL A 502 0.53 11.16 -16.28
N CYS A 503 -0.69 10.67 -16.38
CA CYS A 503 -1.86 11.26 -15.72
C CYS A 503 -2.57 10.23 -14.83
N PRO A 504 -3.19 10.67 -13.72
CA PRO A 504 -3.83 9.76 -12.76
C PRO A 504 -5.13 9.13 -13.26
N ARG A 505 -5.75 9.67 -14.33
CA ARG A 505 -7.07 9.23 -14.83
C ARG A 505 -7.13 9.07 -16.34
N ILE A 506 -8.10 8.27 -16.82
CA ILE A 506 -8.36 7.99 -18.24
C ILE A 506 -9.19 9.12 -18.88
N GLY A 507 -10.41 9.37 -18.37
CA GLY A 507 -11.30 10.48 -18.79
C GLY A 507 -12.31 10.18 -19.88
N ASP A 508 -13.06 9.07 -19.77
CA ASP A 508 -14.10 8.66 -20.73
C ASP A 508 -15.55 9.05 -20.30
N GLU A 509 -16.52 8.89 -21.22
CA GLU A 509 -17.90 9.38 -21.05
C GLU A 509 -18.65 8.78 -19.85
N GLU A 510 -18.32 7.56 -19.43
CA GLU A 510 -18.90 6.95 -18.22
C GLU A 510 -18.46 7.66 -16.92
N ASP A 511 -17.23 8.17 -16.87
CA ASP A 511 -16.74 8.98 -15.76
C ASP A 511 -17.44 10.34 -15.72
N ARG A 512 -17.92 10.84 -16.87
CA ARG A 512 -18.78 12.04 -16.95
C ARG A 512 -20.23 11.74 -16.52
N LYS A 513 -20.76 10.54 -16.76
CA LYS A 513 -22.11 10.12 -16.31
C LYS A 513 -22.20 9.85 -14.80
N LYS A 514 -21.14 9.36 -14.15
CA LYS A 514 -21.08 9.29 -12.67
C LYS A 514 -21.22 10.66 -11.99
N LYS A 515 -20.97 11.76 -12.71
CA LYS A 515 -21.16 13.13 -12.21
C LYS A 515 -22.61 13.63 -12.24
N SER A 516 -23.54 13.00 -12.97
CA SER A 516 -24.93 13.46 -12.98
C SER A 516 -25.78 12.91 -11.83
N GLY A 517 -25.22 12.02 -10.99
CA GLY A 517 -25.91 11.39 -9.85
C GLY A 517 -25.33 11.74 -8.47
N ALA A 518 -24.19 12.43 -8.40
CA ALA A 518 -23.63 12.93 -7.15
C ALA A 518 -23.99 14.43 -7.01
N SER A 519 -24.56 14.80 -5.86
CA SER A 519 -24.97 16.17 -5.54
C SER A 519 -23.82 17.16 -5.74
N ALA A 520 -24.12 18.25 -6.46
CA ALA A 520 -23.18 19.29 -6.89
C ALA A 520 -22.56 20.15 -5.76
N GLU A 521 -22.66 19.72 -4.49
CA GLU A 521 -22.24 20.49 -3.32
C GLU A 521 -20.97 19.94 -2.65
N ASP A 522 -20.53 18.71 -2.99
CA ASP A 522 -19.32 18.08 -2.42
C ASP A 522 -18.02 18.29 -3.26
N GLU A 523 -18.12 18.84 -4.48
CA GLU A 523 -16.97 19.00 -5.42
C GLU A 523 -16.35 20.42 -5.45
N ALA A 524 -16.61 21.31 -4.47
CA ALA A 524 -16.20 22.72 -4.59
C ALA A 524 -14.72 23.03 -4.29
N GLU A 525 -13.91 22.12 -3.75
CA GLU A 525 -12.54 22.44 -3.31
C GLU A 525 -11.40 21.64 -3.98
N LYS A 526 -11.68 20.60 -4.77
CA LYS A 526 -10.62 19.87 -5.49
C LYS A 526 -11.02 19.67 -6.94
N ARG A 527 -10.25 20.26 -7.86
CA ARG A 527 -10.39 19.97 -9.29
C ARG A 527 -10.33 18.45 -9.52
N PRO A 528 -11.11 17.91 -10.47
CA PRO A 528 -11.00 16.50 -10.84
C PRO A 528 -9.57 16.20 -11.34
N PRO A 529 -9.04 14.99 -11.11
CA PRO A 529 -7.72 14.62 -11.60
C PRO A 529 -7.65 14.71 -13.12
N LEU A 530 -6.49 15.13 -13.63
CA LEU A 530 -6.29 15.26 -15.07
C LEU A 530 -6.43 13.92 -15.79
N ALA A 531 -7.23 13.93 -16.84
CA ALA A 531 -7.49 12.80 -17.72
C ALA A 531 -6.47 12.74 -18.85
N VAL A 532 -5.99 11.53 -19.18
CA VAL A 532 -5.04 11.28 -20.28
C VAL A 532 -5.58 11.82 -21.61
N LEU A 533 -6.86 11.61 -21.92
CA LEU A 533 -7.46 12.08 -23.18
C LEU A 533 -7.48 13.61 -23.26
N ASP A 534 -7.92 14.27 -22.19
CA ASP A 534 -7.97 15.74 -22.13
C ASP A 534 -6.56 16.36 -22.16
N VAL A 535 -5.59 15.74 -21.50
CA VAL A 535 -4.18 16.19 -21.51
C VAL A 535 -3.56 15.98 -22.88
N ALA A 536 -3.77 14.83 -23.52
CA ALA A 536 -3.22 14.56 -24.85
C ALA A 536 -3.72 15.57 -25.89
N GLU A 537 -5.02 15.89 -25.89
CA GLU A 537 -5.57 16.89 -26.81
C GLU A 537 -5.02 18.30 -26.53
N LYS A 538 -4.90 18.69 -25.26
CA LYS A 538 -4.25 19.96 -24.88
C LYS A 538 -2.79 20.04 -25.31
N LEU A 539 -2.04 18.94 -25.21
CA LEU A 539 -0.65 18.89 -25.62
C LEU A 539 -0.50 18.96 -27.15
N ARG A 540 -1.36 18.24 -27.89
CA ARG A 540 -1.40 18.26 -29.36
C ARG A 540 -1.72 19.64 -29.94
N THR A 541 -2.63 20.37 -29.29
CA THR A 541 -3.10 21.69 -29.74
C THR A 541 -2.35 22.86 -29.09
N GLY A 542 -1.48 22.59 -28.12
CA GLY A 542 -0.81 23.60 -27.31
C GLY A 542 0.72 23.43 -27.31
N PRO A 543 1.33 23.16 -26.15
CA PRO A 543 2.77 23.29 -25.98
C PRO A 543 3.60 22.21 -26.67
N LEU A 544 3.01 21.13 -27.18
CA LEU A 544 3.71 20.07 -27.92
C LEU A 544 3.19 19.93 -29.36
N THR A 545 2.59 21.01 -29.90
CA THR A 545 2.12 21.07 -31.29
C THR A 545 3.25 20.70 -32.26
N GLY A 546 2.96 19.80 -33.20
CA GLY A 546 3.91 19.31 -34.21
C GLY A 546 4.65 18.03 -33.84
N LEU A 547 4.55 17.54 -32.60
CA LEU A 547 5.13 16.27 -32.18
C LEU A 547 4.17 15.08 -32.41
N ARG A 548 4.72 13.88 -32.58
CA ARG A 548 3.98 12.62 -32.75
C ARG A 548 3.54 12.09 -31.39
N ILE A 549 2.35 12.50 -30.96
CA ILE A 549 1.80 12.15 -29.63
C ILE A 549 0.80 11.00 -29.73
N ALA A 550 1.01 9.95 -28.91
CA ALA A 550 0.07 8.85 -28.74
C ALA A 550 -0.46 8.74 -27.30
N VAL A 551 -1.59 8.06 -27.15
CA VAL A 551 -2.25 7.82 -25.87
C VAL A 551 -2.16 6.35 -25.49
N LEU A 552 -1.93 6.06 -24.21
CA LEU A 552 -1.99 4.71 -23.68
C LEU A 552 -2.74 4.62 -22.34
N HIS A 553 -3.80 3.81 -22.28
CA HIS A 553 -4.57 3.62 -21.05
C HIS A 553 -5.10 2.20 -20.85
N GLY A 554 -5.47 1.88 -19.61
CA GLY A 554 -5.83 0.51 -19.19
C GLY A 554 -7.03 -0.09 -19.93
N ARG A 555 -7.94 0.75 -20.42
CA ARG A 555 -9.14 0.34 -21.17
C ARG A 555 -8.93 0.09 -22.66
N MET A 556 -7.75 0.36 -23.23
CA MET A 556 -7.48 0.05 -24.64
C MET A 556 -7.43 -1.47 -24.88
N HIS A 557 -7.78 -1.90 -26.09
CA HIS A 557 -7.64 -3.29 -26.52
C HIS A 557 -6.16 -3.71 -26.43
N PRO A 558 -5.85 -4.96 -26.02
CA PRO A 558 -4.46 -5.44 -25.92
C PRO A 558 -3.64 -5.18 -27.18
N ASP A 559 -4.18 -5.52 -28.35
CA ASP A 559 -3.49 -5.33 -29.64
C ASP A 559 -3.14 -3.85 -29.92
N ASP A 560 -4.02 -2.92 -29.55
CA ASP A 560 -3.79 -1.48 -29.74
C ASP A 560 -2.70 -0.96 -28.79
N LYS A 561 -2.67 -1.45 -27.54
CA LYS A 561 -1.61 -1.12 -26.58
C LYS A 561 -0.26 -1.59 -27.10
N ASP A 562 -0.23 -2.80 -27.63
CA ASP A 562 0.99 -3.42 -28.15
C ASP A 562 1.51 -2.70 -29.38
N ASP A 563 0.63 -2.28 -30.29
CA ASP A 563 1.01 -1.44 -31.45
C ASP A 563 1.59 -0.09 -31.01
N VAL A 564 0.91 0.62 -30.11
CA VAL A 564 1.39 1.92 -29.60
C VAL A 564 2.74 1.78 -28.92
N MET A 565 2.92 0.76 -28.07
CA MET A 565 4.18 0.52 -27.39
C MET A 565 5.30 0.11 -28.35
N ARG A 566 5.00 -0.67 -29.39
CA ARG A 566 5.96 -1.05 -30.43
C ARG A 566 6.44 0.15 -31.23
N ARG A 567 5.51 1.01 -31.66
CA ARG A 567 5.82 2.25 -32.38
C ARG A 567 6.60 3.23 -31.51
N PHE A 568 6.26 3.33 -30.23
CA PHE A 568 7.02 4.15 -29.30
C PHE A 568 8.43 3.57 -29.11
N ALA A 569 8.61 2.27 -28.88
CA ALA A 569 9.94 1.67 -28.77
C ALA A 569 10.80 1.80 -30.05
N ALA A 570 10.16 1.85 -31.23
CA ALA A 570 10.83 2.04 -32.52
C ALA A 570 11.22 3.51 -32.82
N GLY A 571 10.77 4.47 -32.01
CA GLY A 571 11.00 5.90 -32.27
C GLY A 571 10.03 6.52 -33.27
N ASP A 572 8.92 5.84 -33.60
CA ASP A 572 7.86 6.37 -34.49
C ASP A 572 6.95 7.38 -33.79
N LEU A 573 7.05 7.48 -32.47
CA LEU A 573 6.26 8.37 -31.61
C LEU A 573 7.20 9.12 -30.67
N ASP A 574 6.99 10.42 -30.53
CA ASP A 574 7.86 11.28 -29.74
C ASP A 574 7.44 11.32 -28.26
N VAL A 575 6.12 11.35 -28.04
CA VAL A 575 5.55 11.53 -26.69
C VAL A 575 4.44 10.52 -26.46
N LEU A 576 4.53 9.79 -25.35
CA LEU A 576 3.48 8.88 -24.90
C LEU A 576 2.74 9.46 -23.69
N VAL A 577 1.48 9.81 -23.87
CA VAL A 577 0.59 10.26 -22.79
C VAL A 577 -0.15 9.05 -22.23
N ALA A 578 0.14 8.68 -20.99
CA ALA A 578 -0.33 7.43 -20.42
C ALA A 578 -0.91 7.56 -19.00
N THR A 579 -1.69 6.56 -18.62
CA THR A 579 -2.03 6.33 -17.20
C THR A 579 -0.92 5.53 -16.51
N THR A 580 -1.15 5.10 -15.27
CA THR A 580 -0.28 4.18 -14.51
C THR A 580 -0.02 2.84 -15.20
N VAL A 581 -0.57 2.55 -16.37
CA VAL A 581 -0.27 1.31 -17.12
C VAL A 581 1.22 1.22 -17.47
N ILE A 582 1.93 2.34 -17.65
CA ILE A 582 3.38 2.32 -17.90
C ILE A 582 4.22 2.00 -16.65
N GLU A 583 3.59 1.96 -15.46
CA GLU A 583 4.22 1.52 -14.22
C GLU A 583 4.83 0.12 -14.39
N VAL A 584 4.18 -0.72 -15.19
CA VAL A 584 4.56 -2.12 -15.48
C VAL A 584 4.74 -2.28 -16.99
N GLY A 585 5.81 -1.71 -17.56
CA GLY A 585 5.96 -1.70 -19.03
C GLY A 585 7.34 -1.38 -19.62
N VAL A 586 7.44 -1.67 -20.92
CA VAL A 586 8.61 -1.74 -21.82
C VAL A 586 9.77 -0.80 -21.51
N ASN A 587 10.98 -1.35 -21.53
CA ASN A 587 12.23 -0.58 -21.47
C ASN A 587 12.42 0.16 -22.81
N VAL A 588 12.36 1.49 -22.80
CA VAL A 588 12.66 2.33 -23.96
C VAL A 588 13.93 3.14 -23.67
N PRO A 589 15.12 2.69 -24.13
CA PRO A 589 16.39 3.34 -23.80
C PRO A 589 16.49 4.80 -24.24
N ASN A 590 15.76 5.16 -25.31
CA ASN A 590 15.73 6.52 -25.87
C ASN A 590 14.76 7.47 -25.13
N ALA A 591 14.03 6.99 -24.12
CA ALA A 591 13.15 7.83 -23.31
C ALA A 591 13.95 8.53 -22.19
N THR A 592 14.10 9.85 -22.32
CA THR A 592 14.91 10.67 -21.40
C THR A 592 14.05 11.54 -20.48
N ALA A 593 12.83 11.93 -20.88
CA ALA A 593 11.97 12.80 -20.09
C ALA A 593 10.70 12.10 -19.57
N MET A 594 10.35 12.36 -18.29
CA MET A 594 9.14 11.89 -17.62
C MET A 594 8.43 13.07 -16.96
N VAL A 595 7.18 13.33 -17.32
CA VAL A 595 6.33 14.34 -16.70
C VAL A 595 5.15 13.67 -16.01
N ILE A 596 5.02 13.82 -14.69
CA ILE A 596 3.91 13.24 -13.92
C ILE A 596 2.96 14.36 -13.52
N MET A 597 1.76 14.36 -14.10
CA MET A 597 0.70 15.31 -13.81
C MET A 597 -0.04 14.92 -12.52
N ASP A 598 -0.42 15.90 -11.69
CA ASP A 598 -1.04 15.68 -10.37
C ASP A 598 -0.26 14.67 -9.51
N ALA A 599 1.06 14.81 -9.44
CA ALA A 599 1.97 13.87 -8.78
C ALA A 599 1.62 13.63 -7.30
N ASP A 600 0.98 14.59 -6.64
CA ASP A 600 0.49 14.47 -5.25
C ASP A 600 -0.58 13.37 -5.06
N ARG A 601 -1.20 12.90 -6.14
CA ARG A 601 -2.20 11.83 -6.10
C ARG A 601 -1.60 10.43 -6.18
N PHE A 602 -0.30 10.31 -6.47
CA PHE A 602 0.39 9.04 -6.58
C PHE A 602 1.09 8.67 -5.27
N GLY A 603 1.18 7.37 -4.99
CA GLY A 603 2.00 6.86 -3.90
C GLY A 603 3.51 7.02 -4.18
N VAL A 604 4.33 7.08 -3.13
CA VAL A 604 5.80 7.22 -3.22
C VAL A 604 6.40 6.12 -4.10
N SER A 605 6.02 4.87 -3.86
CA SER A 605 6.50 3.71 -4.62
C SER A 605 6.14 3.81 -6.11
N GLN A 606 4.94 4.31 -6.44
CA GLN A 606 4.51 4.48 -7.83
C GLN A 606 5.33 5.57 -8.54
N LEU A 607 5.57 6.69 -7.86
CA LEU A 607 6.42 7.77 -8.40
C LEU A 607 7.85 7.28 -8.66
N HIS A 608 8.41 6.48 -7.74
CA HIS A 608 9.72 5.88 -7.92
C HIS A 608 9.77 4.91 -9.12
N GLN A 609 8.75 4.03 -9.28
CA GLN A 609 8.67 3.12 -10.43
C GLN A 609 8.55 3.87 -11.75
N LEU A 610 7.69 4.88 -11.82
CA LEU A 610 7.53 5.73 -13.00
C LEU A 610 8.82 6.48 -13.34
N ARG A 611 9.48 7.08 -12.34
CA ARG A 611 10.79 7.71 -12.52
C ARG A 611 11.80 6.74 -13.12
N GLY A 612 11.84 5.50 -12.65
CA GLY A 612 12.73 4.45 -13.14
C GLY A 612 12.46 3.98 -14.58
N ARG A 613 11.44 4.50 -15.28
CA ARG A 613 11.16 4.20 -16.69
C ARG A 613 11.95 5.08 -17.68
N VAL A 614 12.59 6.15 -17.21
CA VAL A 614 13.48 7.00 -18.05
C VAL A 614 14.94 6.90 -17.63
N GLY A 615 15.85 7.38 -18.49
CA GLY A 615 17.30 7.35 -18.21
C GLY A 615 17.86 5.93 -18.18
N ARG A 616 17.42 5.10 -19.13
CA ARG A 616 17.87 3.71 -19.30
C ARG A 616 18.92 3.52 -20.39
N GLY A 617 19.12 4.53 -21.24
CA GLY A 617 20.23 4.59 -22.20
C GLY A 617 21.44 5.34 -21.64
N SER A 618 22.30 5.80 -22.55
CA SER A 618 23.47 6.63 -22.22
C SER A 618 23.12 8.09 -21.91
N ALA A 619 21.95 8.57 -22.36
CA ALA A 619 21.50 9.94 -22.10
C ALA A 619 20.95 10.11 -20.66
N PRO A 620 21.21 11.26 -20.00
CA PRO A 620 20.68 11.54 -18.67
C PRO A 620 19.15 11.64 -18.66
N GLY A 621 18.54 11.15 -17.59
CA GLY A 621 17.08 11.21 -17.42
C GLY A 621 16.63 12.50 -16.73
N LEU A 622 15.40 12.92 -17.01
CA LEU A 622 14.72 14.04 -16.36
C LEU A 622 13.32 13.62 -15.91
N CYS A 623 13.00 13.82 -14.63
CA CYS A 623 11.69 13.55 -14.05
C CYS A 623 11.09 14.83 -13.45
N LEU A 624 9.91 15.22 -13.94
CA LEU A 624 9.20 16.44 -13.54
C LEU A 624 7.88 16.06 -12.84
N LEU A 625 7.78 16.36 -11.55
CA LEU A 625 6.63 16.06 -10.71
C LEU A 625 5.72 17.29 -10.61
N VAL A 626 4.67 17.34 -11.42
CA VAL A 626 3.75 18.49 -11.49
C VAL A 626 2.68 18.37 -10.40
N THR A 627 2.52 19.40 -9.58
CA THR A 627 1.46 19.46 -8.56
C THR A 627 0.95 20.89 -8.38
N GLU A 628 -0.28 21.01 -7.89
CA GLU A 628 -0.91 22.26 -7.48
C GLU A 628 -1.05 22.39 -5.96
N MET A 629 -0.48 21.46 -5.21
CA MET A 629 -0.53 21.48 -3.76
C MET A 629 0.33 22.61 -3.18
N PRO A 630 -0.18 23.36 -2.19
CA PRO A 630 0.58 24.44 -1.53
C PRO A 630 1.88 23.95 -0.91
N GLU A 631 2.87 24.84 -0.81
CA GLU A 631 4.22 24.52 -0.34
C GLU A 631 4.25 23.86 1.05
N ALA A 632 3.42 24.34 1.97
CA ALA A 632 3.33 23.84 3.34
C ALA A 632 2.58 22.50 3.49
N SER A 633 2.00 21.96 2.42
CA SER A 633 1.20 20.74 2.51
C SER A 633 2.08 19.49 2.71
N PRO A 634 1.59 18.47 3.48
CA PRO A 634 2.30 17.20 3.61
C PRO A 634 2.56 16.52 2.26
N ALA A 635 1.65 16.70 1.29
CA ALA A 635 1.81 16.18 -0.06
C ALA A 635 3.01 16.81 -0.78
N ARG A 636 3.24 18.12 -0.64
CA ARG A 636 4.40 18.80 -1.21
C ARG A 636 5.70 18.34 -0.57
N GLN A 637 5.75 18.22 0.75
CA GLN A 637 6.93 17.70 1.47
C GLN A 637 7.30 16.29 0.99
N ARG A 638 6.30 15.42 0.83
CA ARG A 638 6.48 14.07 0.27
C ARG A 638 7.04 14.08 -1.15
N LEU A 639 6.55 14.96 -2.03
CA LEU A 639 7.09 15.10 -3.39
C LEU A 639 8.53 15.64 -3.39
N GLY A 640 8.85 16.55 -2.46
CA GLY A 640 10.20 17.04 -2.24
C GLY A 640 11.16 15.93 -1.85
N ALA A 641 10.77 15.06 -0.92
CA ALA A 641 11.54 13.88 -0.54
C ALA A 641 11.80 12.96 -1.76
N VAL A 642 10.75 12.64 -2.53
CA VAL A 642 10.86 11.85 -3.77
C VAL A 642 11.82 12.47 -4.78
N ALA A 643 11.81 13.79 -4.95
CA ALA A 643 12.71 14.47 -5.87
C ALA A 643 14.17 14.53 -5.35
N SER A 644 14.38 14.51 -4.03
CA SER A 644 15.69 14.70 -3.41
C SER A 644 16.59 13.46 -3.42
N THR A 645 16.00 12.25 -3.46
CA THR A 645 16.77 11.01 -3.45
C THR A 645 16.40 10.12 -4.64
N LEU A 646 17.44 9.48 -5.19
CA LEU A 646 17.27 8.43 -6.20
C LEU A 646 17.07 7.07 -5.56
N ASP A 647 17.45 6.91 -4.30
CA ASP A 647 17.43 5.65 -3.56
C ASP A 647 15.99 5.27 -3.22
N GLY A 648 15.54 4.12 -3.74
CA GLY A 648 14.21 3.60 -3.44
C GLY A 648 14.03 3.15 -1.99
N PHE A 649 15.11 2.84 -1.26
CA PHE A 649 15.11 2.37 0.13
C PHE A 649 15.11 3.52 1.13
N GLU A 650 15.64 4.68 0.76
CA GLU A 650 15.59 5.90 1.57
C GLU A 650 14.19 6.55 1.56
N LEU A 651 13.43 6.33 0.47
CA LEU A 651 12.03 6.78 0.27
C LEU A 651 11.02 5.94 1.05
#